data_AF-A0A495JPQ7-F1
#
_entry.id   AF-A0A495JPQ7-F1
#
_cell.length_a   1.000
_cell.length_b   1.000
_cell.length_c   1.000
_cell.angle_alpha   90.00
_cell.angle_beta   90.00
_cell.angle_gamma   90.00
#
_symmetry.space_group_name_H-M   'P 1'
#
loop_
_entity.id
_entity.type
_entity.pdbx_description
1 polymer ?
#
loop_
_entity_poly.entity_id
_entity_poly.type
_entity_poly.pdbx_seq_one_letter_code
_entity_poly.pdbx_strand_id
1 'polypeptide(L)'
;MEAAALRNSVPPGRATAFFGFVWAVVALAVGLSVVPLTRLPDQIPQLPPAFWVMAALAAVSDARPFTPPGRRQSSAVFPSICFTFAIMLGWGLAPAIAVQAVAVLISGFRMRHALWRTIFNIAQYACALTAAHAVARLGAEAAFGTRPHPNWTDVAIVAGAATAWFAVKYGSVTLAVRLRFASPWWPAFQHGLGFELLSTGSLLLLSPVVAAAARVSPALIPLVLVPLYAVYRMARISTEQEQLARLDPLTGLANRKALLAEVADQIAVHAELAAKGAHGRHLALLLLDLDRFKNVNDALGHAIGDRLLVRVGERLTATVRREDLVARLGGDEFAVLATGVRDAAEARALAERVVEALAEPVALDGLPLDVSGSIGIAFHPDHGADFATLMRHAEVAMYDAKHRGDTVALYAPESDHNSPERLNLLADLRRVLDRGGAGGVDVGEITMYYQPQIAIATGEVVGVEALLRWRHPKRGMVDPEELIRVAEQSAVMRLLTRRVIDDVVEQLAKWSAAGIGLRAAVNVSVRDLHTGEIADQLADRLTRYGVPPSWIQLEITEGALMADPHRVLATIARLDKLGVAIALDDFGTGYSSMQHLRRLPLAEVKVDRSFVLGMAVDADDAAIVRSVIELAGALGLRVVAEGVEDERTWRLLHAAGCDVAQGWFYARPMPAEELSAWMARYRPLVPGPVQDTTGRHRSRVPLAVEGAQPPAPVTDDAGPTAPDGPYQAEQNRPYVVEPFEDDGSFLPEPDSVEPSEAGAPVELSGAGGVGDAASSADK
;
A
#
# COMPACT_ATOMS: atom_id res chain seq x y z
N MET A 1 -23.18 -10.85 -19.79
CA MET A 1 -23.92 -12.14 -19.78
C MET A 1 -23.57 -13.01 -18.58
N GLU A 2 -22.32 -13.04 -18.10
CA GLU A 2 -21.89 -13.84 -16.94
C GLU A 2 -22.60 -13.54 -15.61
N ALA A 3 -22.89 -12.27 -15.30
CA ALA A 3 -23.57 -11.90 -14.06
C ALA A 3 -25.03 -12.42 -13.96
N ALA A 4 -25.68 -12.76 -15.08
CA ALA A 4 -27.01 -13.37 -15.08
C ALA A 4 -26.93 -14.91 -14.84
N ALA A 5 -25.84 -15.54 -15.27
CA ALA A 5 -25.59 -16.97 -15.06
C ALA A 5 -25.38 -17.28 -13.56
N LEU A 6 -24.60 -16.43 -12.86
CA LEU A 6 -24.37 -16.54 -11.42
C LEU A 6 -25.63 -16.35 -10.55
N ARG A 7 -26.69 -15.70 -11.06
CA ARG A 7 -27.94 -15.45 -10.29
C ARG A 7 -28.85 -16.65 -10.17
N ASN A 8 -28.76 -17.55 -11.15
CA ASN A 8 -29.62 -18.72 -11.29
C ASN A 8 -28.90 -20.02 -10.89
N SER A 9 -27.60 -19.96 -10.61
CA SER A 9 -26.78 -21.11 -10.22
C SER A 9 -26.63 -21.25 -8.70
N VAL A 10 -26.63 -22.48 -8.20
CA VAL A 10 -26.29 -22.80 -6.81
C VAL A 10 -24.95 -23.55 -6.81
N PRO A 11 -23.98 -23.21 -5.94
CA PRO A 11 -22.72 -23.94 -5.88
C PRO A 11 -22.95 -25.43 -5.57
N PRO A 12 -22.31 -26.37 -6.29
CA PRO A 12 -22.61 -27.81 -6.18
C PRO A 12 -22.41 -28.36 -4.76
N GLY A 13 -21.37 -27.92 -4.04
CA GLY A 13 -21.12 -28.33 -2.65
C GLY A 13 -22.09 -27.79 -1.61
N ARG A 14 -23.00 -26.87 -1.98
CA ARG A 14 -23.99 -26.26 -1.07
C ARG A 14 -25.43 -26.47 -1.52
N ALA A 15 -25.63 -27.11 -2.67
CA ALA A 15 -26.94 -27.35 -3.25
C ALA A 15 -27.87 -28.05 -2.25
N THR A 16 -27.38 -29.07 -1.53
CA THR A 16 -28.20 -29.84 -0.59
C THR A 16 -28.74 -28.99 0.56
N ALA A 17 -27.88 -28.23 1.25
CA ALA A 17 -28.30 -27.39 2.37
C ALA A 17 -29.19 -26.22 1.91
N PHE A 18 -28.83 -25.58 0.80
CA PHE A 18 -29.59 -24.48 0.23
C PHE A 18 -30.98 -24.93 -0.23
N PHE A 19 -31.08 -25.97 -1.06
CA PHE A 19 -32.36 -26.47 -1.53
C PHE A 19 -33.17 -27.11 -0.40
N GLY A 20 -32.53 -27.74 0.59
CA GLY A 20 -33.21 -28.19 1.80
C GLY A 20 -33.94 -27.06 2.53
N PHE A 21 -33.28 -25.91 2.70
CA PHE A 21 -33.91 -24.72 3.25
C PHE A 21 -35.02 -24.15 2.35
N VAL A 22 -34.78 -24.04 1.03
CA VAL A 22 -35.80 -23.56 0.07
C VAL A 22 -37.05 -24.43 0.16
N TRP A 23 -36.90 -25.76 0.15
CA TRP A 23 -38.03 -26.68 0.25
C TRP A 23 -38.73 -26.64 1.61
N ALA A 24 -38.00 -26.42 2.70
CA ALA A 24 -38.60 -26.22 4.02
C ALA A 24 -39.48 -24.95 4.05
N VAL A 25 -39.02 -23.84 3.46
CA VAL A 25 -39.81 -22.61 3.34
C VAL A 25 -41.04 -22.82 2.45
N VAL A 26 -40.89 -23.56 1.34
CA VAL A 26 -42.00 -23.90 0.45
C VAL A 26 -43.03 -24.79 1.17
N ALA A 27 -42.60 -25.83 1.87
CA ALA A 27 -43.49 -26.72 2.62
C ALA A 27 -44.25 -25.95 3.71
N LEU A 28 -43.55 -25.07 4.44
CA LEU A 28 -44.17 -24.18 5.42
C LEU A 28 -45.20 -23.27 4.77
N ALA A 29 -44.86 -22.60 3.67
CA ALA A 29 -45.76 -21.72 2.94
C ALA A 29 -47.02 -22.45 2.46
N VAL A 30 -46.87 -23.66 1.92
CA VAL A 30 -47.99 -24.51 1.50
C VAL A 30 -48.87 -24.85 2.70
N GLY A 31 -48.30 -25.32 3.81
CA GLY A 31 -49.07 -25.63 5.03
C GLY A 31 -49.84 -24.44 5.58
N LEU A 32 -49.25 -23.24 5.54
CA LEU A 32 -49.87 -22.00 5.99
C LEU A 32 -50.94 -21.46 5.02
N SER A 33 -50.82 -21.73 3.72
CA SER A 33 -51.66 -21.10 2.68
C SER A 33 -52.81 -21.97 2.20
N VAL A 34 -52.71 -23.30 2.29
CA VAL A 34 -53.72 -24.24 1.73
C VAL A 34 -55.10 -23.98 2.33
N VAL A 35 -55.23 -23.92 3.65
CA VAL A 35 -56.54 -23.73 4.30
C VAL A 35 -57.16 -22.37 3.95
N PRO A 36 -56.47 -21.22 4.06
CA PRO A 36 -57.00 -19.95 3.59
C PRO A 36 -57.40 -19.97 2.11
N LEU A 37 -56.55 -20.51 1.22
CA LEU A 37 -56.79 -20.50 -0.23
C LEU A 37 -57.98 -21.38 -0.65
N THR A 38 -58.30 -22.45 0.08
CA THR A 38 -59.51 -23.25 -0.21
C THR A 38 -60.81 -22.47 -0.06
N ARG A 39 -60.81 -21.38 0.73
CA ARG A 39 -61.97 -20.49 0.92
C ARG A 39 -62.01 -19.33 -0.07
N LEU A 40 -60.98 -19.16 -0.90
CA LEU A 40 -60.89 -18.07 -1.85
C LEU A 40 -62.00 -18.09 -2.92
N PRO A 41 -62.39 -19.24 -3.50
CA PRO A 41 -63.46 -19.29 -4.51
C PRO A 41 -64.79 -18.70 -4.02
N ASP A 42 -65.13 -18.91 -2.75
CA ASP A 42 -66.35 -18.39 -2.14
C ASP A 42 -66.27 -16.88 -1.87
N GLN A 43 -65.05 -16.36 -1.66
CA GLN A 43 -64.80 -14.94 -1.40
C GLN A 43 -64.78 -14.10 -2.67
N ILE A 44 -64.28 -14.63 -3.79
CA ILE A 44 -64.08 -13.89 -5.05
C ILE A 44 -65.32 -13.09 -5.50
N PRO A 45 -66.55 -13.67 -5.50
CA PRO A 45 -67.75 -12.94 -5.92
C PRO A 45 -68.12 -11.76 -5.01
N GLN A 46 -67.62 -11.76 -3.76
CA GLN A 46 -67.92 -10.76 -2.74
C GLN A 46 -66.87 -9.65 -2.65
N LEU A 47 -65.77 -9.76 -3.42
CA LEU A 47 -64.68 -8.78 -3.38
C LEU A 47 -65.10 -7.47 -4.08
N PRO A 48 -64.94 -6.31 -3.43
CA PRO A 48 -65.40 -5.03 -3.98
C PRO A 48 -64.49 -4.55 -5.12
N PRO A 49 -64.94 -3.57 -5.93
CA PRO A 49 -64.12 -2.98 -7.00
C PRO A 49 -62.74 -2.48 -6.52
N ALA A 50 -62.66 -1.97 -5.29
CA ALA A 50 -61.41 -1.53 -4.66
C ALA A 50 -60.34 -2.62 -4.61
N PHE A 51 -60.73 -3.87 -4.33
CA PHE A 51 -59.82 -5.03 -4.34
C PHE A 51 -59.22 -5.23 -5.72
N TRP A 52 -60.06 -5.23 -6.76
CA TRP A 52 -59.61 -5.49 -8.14
C TRP A 52 -58.69 -4.40 -8.68
N VAL A 53 -58.94 -3.13 -8.31
CA VAL A 53 -58.04 -2.02 -8.64
C VAL A 53 -56.66 -2.26 -8.02
N MET A 54 -56.59 -2.64 -6.73
CA MET A 54 -55.30 -2.94 -6.09
C MET A 54 -54.62 -4.19 -6.66
N ALA A 55 -55.37 -5.24 -6.98
CA ALA A 55 -54.84 -6.45 -7.60
C ALA A 55 -54.23 -6.14 -8.99
N ALA A 56 -54.91 -5.33 -9.79
CA ALA A 56 -54.41 -4.87 -11.08
C ALA A 56 -53.15 -4.00 -10.91
N LEU A 57 -53.15 -3.04 -9.98
CA LEU A 57 -51.99 -2.20 -9.71
C LEU A 57 -50.79 -3.01 -9.19
N ALA A 58 -51.01 -3.99 -8.33
CA ALA A 58 -49.97 -4.91 -7.85
C ALA A 58 -49.32 -5.68 -9.01
N ALA A 59 -50.11 -6.23 -9.93
CA ALA A 59 -49.62 -6.96 -11.10
C ALA A 59 -48.88 -6.04 -12.10
N VAL A 60 -49.41 -4.84 -12.36
CA VAL A 60 -48.83 -3.89 -13.33
C VAL A 60 -47.54 -3.27 -12.81
N SER A 61 -47.50 -2.87 -11.54
CA SER A 61 -46.31 -2.23 -10.95
C SER A 61 -45.11 -3.17 -10.86
N ASP A 62 -45.35 -4.46 -10.60
CA ASP A 62 -44.30 -5.49 -10.56
C ASP A 62 -43.88 -6.00 -11.95
N ALA A 63 -44.57 -5.61 -13.03
CA ALA A 63 -44.14 -5.96 -14.40
C ALA A 63 -42.84 -5.26 -14.82
N ARG A 64 -42.50 -4.15 -14.16
CA ARG A 64 -41.22 -3.44 -14.28
C ARG A 64 -40.75 -3.05 -12.87
N PRO A 65 -40.30 -4.03 -12.07
CA PRO A 65 -39.88 -3.75 -10.71
C PRO A 65 -38.59 -2.92 -10.73
N PHE A 66 -38.37 -2.15 -9.68
CA PHE A 66 -37.16 -1.34 -9.60
C PHE A 66 -35.97 -2.22 -9.26
N THR A 67 -35.06 -2.38 -10.22
CA THR A 67 -33.74 -2.99 -10.02
C THR A 67 -32.69 -1.89 -10.02
N PRO A 68 -32.03 -1.61 -8.88
CA PRO A 68 -30.91 -0.67 -8.86
C PRO A 68 -29.77 -1.15 -9.77
N PRO A 69 -29.06 -0.25 -10.48
CA PRO A 69 -27.84 -0.61 -11.20
C PRO A 69 -26.72 -1.04 -10.21
N GLY A 70 -25.81 -1.92 -10.62
CA GLY A 70 -24.67 -2.40 -9.80
C GLY A 70 -24.35 -3.90 -9.95
N ARG A 71 -23.11 -4.32 -9.62
CA ARG A 71 -22.64 -5.73 -9.71
C ARG A 71 -23.18 -6.63 -8.59
N ARG A 72 -23.24 -6.15 -7.34
CA ARG A 72 -24.04 -6.74 -6.25
C ARG A 72 -25.44 -6.12 -6.26
N GLN A 73 -26.36 -6.65 -7.08
CA GLN A 73 -27.73 -6.11 -7.12
C GLN A 73 -28.46 -6.44 -5.82
N SER A 74 -28.66 -5.40 -5.01
CA SER A 74 -29.65 -5.32 -3.93
C SER A 74 -31.04 -5.73 -4.42
N SER A 75 -31.85 -6.25 -3.50
CA SER A 75 -33.20 -6.76 -3.78
C SER A 75 -34.02 -5.76 -4.59
N ALA A 76 -34.63 -6.22 -5.68
CA ALA A 76 -35.59 -5.41 -6.41
C ALA A 76 -36.70 -4.95 -5.46
N VAL A 77 -37.14 -3.69 -5.61
CA VAL A 77 -38.26 -3.16 -4.84
C VAL A 77 -39.55 -3.48 -5.59
N PHE A 78 -40.47 -4.18 -4.92
CA PHE A 78 -41.74 -4.66 -5.48
C PHE A 78 -42.91 -3.88 -4.88
N PRO A 79 -43.51 -2.93 -5.63
CA PRO A 79 -44.64 -2.16 -5.15
C PRO A 79 -45.87 -3.01 -4.80
N SER A 80 -45.98 -4.25 -5.30
CA SER A 80 -47.03 -5.20 -4.90
C SER A 80 -47.15 -5.37 -3.38
N ILE A 81 -46.05 -5.23 -2.63
CA ILE A 81 -46.03 -5.36 -1.16
C ILE A 81 -47.04 -4.42 -0.51
N CYS A 82 -47.12 -3.17 -0.97
CA CYS A 82 -48.05 -2.18 -0.44
C CYS A 82 -49.51 -2.61 -0.62
N PHE A 83 -49.85 -3.05 -1.83
CA PHE A 83 -51.20 -3.45 -2.21
C PHE A 83 -51.63 -4.76 -1.53
N THR A 84 -50.76 -5.76 -1.50
CA THR A 84 -51.07 -7.07 -0.92
C THR A 84 -51.18 -7.02 0.60
N PHE A 85 -50.38 -6.18 1.27
CA PHE A 85 -50.55 -5.92 2.70
C PHE A 85 -51.85 -5.14 2.98
N ALA A 86 -52.22 -4.15 2.14
CA ALA A 86 -53.51 -3.47 2.24
C ALA A 86 -54.69 -4.43 2.02
N ILE A 87 -54.58 -5.35 1.06
CA ILE A 87 -55.56 -6.41 0.81
C ILE A 87 -55.67 -7.33 2.02
N MET A 88 -54.54 -7.70 2.64
CA MET A 88 -54.53 -8.53 3.86
C MET A 88 -55.28 -7.86 5.01
N LEU A 89 -55.07 -6.55 5.21
CA LEU A 89 -55.76 -5.78 6.26
C LEU A 89 -57.27 -5.62 5.97
N GLY A 90 -57.67 -5.51 4.69
CA GLY A 90 -59.06 -5.22 4.31
C GLY A 90 -59.94 -6.45 4.07
N TRP A 91 -59.40 -7.49 3.41
CA TRP A 91 -60.16 -8.68 2.97
C TRP A 91 -59.49 -10.01 3.35
N GLY A 92 -58.43 -9.96 4.15
CA GLY A 92 -57.82 -11.15 4.74
C GLY A 92 -56.71 -11.81 3.91
N LEU A 93 -56.20 -12.92 4.45
CA LEU A 93 -54.96 -13.54 3.99
C LEU A 93 -55.05 -14.19 2.61
N ALA A 94 -56.15 -14.88 2.29
CA ALA A 94 -56.25 -15.68 1.07
C ALA A 94 -56.20 -14.83 -0.22
N PRO A 95 -56.95 -13.72 -0.35
CA PRO A 95 -56.84 -12.84 -1.51
C PRO A 95 -55.46 -12.19 -1.62
N ALA A 96 -54.83 -11.84 -0.49
CA ALA A 96 -53.49 -11.25 -0.46
C ALA A 96 -52.42 -12.20 -1.00
N ILE A 97 -52.41 -13.46 -0.56
CA ILE A 97 -51.47 -14.49 -1.03
C ILE A 97 -51.66 -14.74 -2.53
N ALA A 98 -52.90 -14.83 -3.00
CA ALA A 98 -53.20 -15.06 -4.42
C ALA A 98 -52.67 -13.93 -5.31
N VAL A 99 -52.95 -12.66 -4.94
CA VAL A 99 -52.46 -11.49 -5.68
C VAL A 99 -50.93 -11.41 -5.65
N GLN A 100 -50.30 -11.66 -4.51
CA GLN A 100 -48.84 -11.64 -4.39
C GLN A 100 -48.18 -12.73 -5.25
N ALA A 101 -48.76 -13.94 -5.28
CA ALA A 101 -48.26 -15.03 -6.13
C ALA A 101 -48.31 -14.65 -7.61
N VAL A 102 -49.41 -14.03 -8.08
CA VAL A 102 -49.54 -13.54 -9.46
C VAL A 102 -48.50 -12.46 -9.77
N ALA A 103 -48.32 -11.48 -8.89
CA ALA A 103 -47.31 -10.42 -9.07
C ALA A 103 -45.88 -10.98 -9.17
N VAL A 104 -45.53 -11.95 -8.32
CA VAL A 104 -44.22 -12.62 -8.34
C VAL A 104 -44.03 -13.48 -9.61
N LEU A 105 -45.07 -14.13 -10.12
CA LEU A 105 -45.00 -14.87 -11.38
C LEU A 105 -44.72 -13.92 -12.57
N ILE A 106 -45.42 -12.78 -12.62
CA ILE A 106 -45.22 -11.76 -13.66
C ILE A 106 -43.79 -11.23 -13.62
N SER A 107 -43.32 -10.83 -12.43
CA SER A 107 -41.97 -10.27 -12.27
C SER A 107 -40.88 -11.32 -12.51
N GLY A 108 -41.09 -12.57 -12.09
CA GLY A 108 -40.18 -13.70 -12.33
C GLY A 108 -40.02 -14.01 -13.81
N PHE A 109 -41.12 -13.99 -14.57
CA PHE A 109 -41.09 -14.16 -16.03
C PHE A 109 -40.33 -13.01 -16.72
N ARG A 110 -40.63 -11.76 -16.35
CA ARG A 110 -39.98 -10.57 -16.92
C ARG A 110 -38.49 -10.49 -16.63
N MET A 111 -38.07 -10.87 -15.42
CA MET A 111 -36.67 -10.85 -15.00
C MET A 111 -35.89 -12.14 -15.34
N ARG A 112 -36.52 -13.12 -16.01
CA ARG A 112 -35.92 -14.41 -16.39
C ARG A 112 -35.30 -15.15 -15.18
N HIS A 113 -36.02 -15.15 -14.06
CA HIS A 113 -35.62 -15.88 -12.87
C HIS A 113 -35.65 -17.40 -13.12
N ALA A 114 -34.72 -18.13 -12.50
CA ALA A 114 -34.83 -19.58 -12.41
C ALA A 114 -36.12 -19.99 -11.67
N LEU A 115 -36.70 -21.13 -12.07
CA LEU A 115 -37.95 -21.64 -11.49
C LEU A 115 -37.90 -21.74 -9.96
N TRP A 116 -36.79 -22.27 -9.41
CA TRP A 116 -36.62 -22.40 -7.96
C TRP A 116 -36.69 -21.04 -7.24
N ARG A 117 -36.21 -19.97 -7.87
CA ARG A 117 -36.18 -18.63 -7.28
C ARG A 117 -37.57 -18.01 -7.26
N THR A 118 -38.34 -18.19 -8.34
CA THR A 118 -39.74 -17.75 -8.39
C THR A 118 -40.58 -18.48 -7.34
N ILE A 119 -40.40 -19.81 -7.22
CA ILE A 119 -41.08 -20.64 -6.20
C ILE A 119 -40.71 -20.18 -4.78
N PHE A 120 -39.41 -20.01 -4.52
CA PHE A 120 -38.94 -19.51 -3.22
C PHE A 120 -39.51 -18.13 -2.89
N ASN A 121 -39.55 -17.21 -3.87
CA ASN A 121 -40.13 -15.88 -3.70
C ASN A 121 -41.61 -15.94 -3.31
N ILE A 122 -42.42 -16.73 -4.01
CA ILE A 122 -43.84 -16.92 -3.67
C ILE A 122 -43.97 -17.45 -2.24
N ALA A 123 -43.18 -18.47 -1.88
CA ALA A 123 -43.23 -19.09 -0.57
C ALA A 123 -42.85 -18.12 0.57
N GLN A 124 -41.75 -17.37 0.44
CA GLN A 124 -41.33 -16.41 1.48
C GLN A 124 -42.37 -15.29 1.67
N TYR A 125 -43.01 -14.81 0.59
CA TYR A 125 -44.04 -13.78 0.68
C TYR A 125 -45.30 -14.31 1.35
N ALA A 126 -45.70 -15.56 1.07
CA ALA A 126 -46.82 -16.21 1.75
C ALA A 126 -46.55 -16.40 3.25
N CYS A 127 -45.34 -16.83 3.64
CA CYS A 127 -44.93 -16.91 5.04
C CYS A 127 -44.95 -15.53 5.72
N ALA A 128 -44.43 -14.49 5.06
CA ALA A 128 -44.41 -13.13 5.60
C ALA A 128 -45.82 -12.55 5.78
N LEU A 129 -46.70 -12.72 4.79
CA LEU A 129 -48.12 -12.33 4.90
C LEU A 129 -48.84 -13.09 6.01
N THR A 130 -48.54 -14.39 6.18
CA THR A 130 -49.15 -15.18 7.25
C THR A 130 -48.70 -14.71 8.64
N ALA A 131 -47.41 -14.41 8.81
CA ALA A 131 -46.89 -13.86 10.06
C ALA A 131 -47.50 -12.49 10.37
N ALA A 132 -47.61 -11.63 9.37
CA ALA A 132 -48.28 -10.33 9.50
C ALA A 132 -49.74 -10.48 9.89
N HIS A 133 -50.46 -11.38 9.22
CA HIS A 133 -51.87 -11.67 9.50
C HIS A 133 -52.08 -12.22 10.91
N ALA A 134 -51.19 -13.09 11.40
CA ALA A 134 -51.25 -13.59 12.77
C ALA A 134 -51.20 -12.45 13.81
N VAL A 135 -50.38 -11.43 13.58
CA VAL A 135 -50.33 -10.22 14.42
C VAL A 135 -51.57 -9.33 14.19
N ALA A 136 -52.01 -9.16 12.95
CA ALA A 136 -53.16 -8.32 12.60
C ALA A 136 -54.48 -8.78 13.23
N ARG A 137 -54.63 -10.09 13.48
CA ARG A 137 -55.79 -10.67 14.19
C ARG A 137 -55.98 -10.17 15.62
N LEU A 138 -54.96 -9.56 16.23
CA LEU A 138 -55.06 -8.97 17.57
C LEU A 138 -55.95 -7.72 17.60
N GLY A 139 -56.33 -7.14 16.46
CA GLY A 139 -57.28 -6.02 16.40
C GLY A 139 -57.32 -5.24 15.10
N ALA A 140 -56.26 -5.29 14.29
CA ALA A 140 -56.16 -4.53 13.03
C ALA A 140 -57.20 -4.96 11.97
N GLU A 141 -57.57 -6.24 11.90
CA GLU A 141 -58.64 -6.70 11.00
C GLU A 141 -60.00 -6.10 11.35
N ALA A 142 -60.28 -5.90 12.64
CA ALA A 142 -61.49 -5.19 13.04
C ALA A 142 -61.40 -3.72 12.65
N ALA A 143 -60.21 -3.11 12.78
CA ALA A 143 -59.97 -1.71 12.43
C ALA A 143 -60.14 -1.41 10.94
N PHE A 144 -59.64 -2.29 10.06
CA PHE A 144 -59.66 -2.14 8.59
C PHE A 144 -60.71 -3.01 7.86
N GLY A 145 -61.44 -3.86 8.60
CA GLY A 145 -62.63 -4.59 8.15
C GLY A 145 -63.95 -3.95 8.61
N THR A 146 -64.25 -3.94 9.92
CA THR A 146 -65.61 -3.69 10.44
C THR A 146 -65.82 -2.38 11.20
N ARG A 147 -64.78 -1.82 11.84
CA ARG A 147 -64.87 -0.57 12.62
C ARG A 147 -64.71 0.68 11.74
N PRO A 148 -65.43 1.77 12.04
CA PRO A 148 -65.38 3.01 11.26
C PRO A 148 -64.12 3.84 11.49
N HIS A 149 -63.52 3.83 12.69
CA HIS A 149 -62.32 4.61 13.00
C HIS A 149 -61.27 3.77 13.74
N PRO A 150 -60.04 3.64 13.21
CA PRO A 150 -58.94 2.98 13.91
C PRO A 150 -58.43 3.83 15.08
N ASN A 151 -58.01 3.20 16.16
CA ASN A 151 -57.42 3.85 17.33
C ASN A 151 -55.87 3.64 17.38
N TRP A 152 -55.20 4.22 18.37
CA TRP A 152 -53.75 4.05 18.55
C TRP A 152 -53.31 2.60 18.78
N THR A 153 -54.17 1.77 19.39
CA THR A 153 -53.87 0.33 19.54
C THR A 153 -53.88 -0.39 18.19
N ASP A 154 -54.79 -0.04 17.27
CA ASP A 154 -54.86 -0.60 15.93
C ASP A 154 -53.60 -0.21 15.12
N VAL A 155 -53.14 1.05 15.25
CA VAL A 155 -51.89 1.53 14.63
C VAL A 155 -50.68 0.74 15.15
N ALA A 156 -50.59 0.50 16.46
CA ALA A 156 -49.50 -0.29 17.06
C ALA A 156 -49.53 -1.75 16.57
N ILE A 157 -50.71 -2.36 16.46
CA ILE A 157 -50.87 -3.73 15.94
C ILE A 157 -50.45 -3.80 14.47
N VAL A 158 -50.82 -2.80 13.65
CA VAL A 158 -50.41 -2.74 12.24
C VAL A 158 -48.90 -2.56 12.11
N ALA A 159 -48.28 -1.71 12.92
CA ALA A 159 -46.82 -1.57 12.95
C ALA A 159 -46.14 -2.89 13.37
N GLY A 160 -46.72 -3.61 14.35
CA GLY A 160 -46.29 -4.95 14.73
C GLY A 160 -46.42 -5.97 13.58
N ALA A 161 -47.53 -5.94 12.84
CA ALA A 161 -47.75 -6.80 11.68
C ALA A 161 -46.76 -6.50 10.54
N ALA A 162 -46.47 -5.23 10.27
CA ALA A 162 -45.44 -4.81 9.32
C ALA A 162 -44.05 -5.29 9.75
N THR A 163 -43.74 -5.20 11.05
CA THR A 163 -42.47 -5.69 11.61
C THR A 163 -42.34 -7.21 11.48
N ALA A 164 -43.40 -7.96 11.78
CA ALA A 164 -43.43 -9.42 11.62
C ALA A 164 -43.26 -9.84 10.16
N TRP A 165 -43.94 -9.16 9.23
CA TRP A 165 -43.77 -9.35 7.80
C TRP A 165 -42.31 -9.16 7.39
N PHE A 166 -41.72 -8.03 7.82
CA PHE A 166 -40.36 -7.64 7.46
C PHE A 166 -39.34 -8.63 8.00
N ALA A 167 -39.47 -9.02 9.27
CA ALA A 167 -38.57 -9.97 9.92
C ALA A 167 -38.55 -11.33 9.21
N VAL A 168 -39.72 -11.86 8.84
CA VAL A 168 -39.82 -13.15 8.15
C VAL A 168 -39.23 -13.07 6.74
N LYS A 169 -39.56 -12.03 5.96
CA LYS A 169 -39.00 -11.85 4.61
C LYS A 169 -37.49 -11.66 4.66
N TYR A 170 -37.03 -10.68 5.44
CA TYR A 170 -35.62 -10.31 5.50
C TYR A 170 -34.74 -11.44 6.08
N GLY A 171 -35.22 -12.12 7.13
CA GLY A 171 -34.55 -13.28 7.71
C GLY A 171 -34.44 -14.45 6.73
N SER A 172 -35.52 -14.76 5.99
CA SER A 172 -35.54 -15.85 5.01
C SER A 172 -34.55 -15.60 3.87
N VAL A 173 -34.49 -14.38 3.34
CA VAL A 173 -33.54 -14.00 2.28
C VAL A 173 -32.10 -14.04 2.80
N THR A 174 -31.85 -13.47 3.98
CA THR A 174 -30.49 -13.43 4.56
C THR A 174 -29.96 -14.84 4.80
N LEU A 175 -30.81 -15.74 5.31
CA LEU A 175 -30.43 -17.14 5.52
C LEU A 175 -30.22 -17.89 4.20
N ALA A 176 -31.05 -17.64 3.18
CA ALA A 176 -30.85 -18.20 1.84
C ALA A 176 -29.50 -17.76 1.23
N VAL A 177 -29.16 -16.48 1.35
CA VAL A 177 -27.88 -15.92 0.88
C VAL A 177 -26.71 -16.55 1.63
N ARG A 178 -26.81 -16.67 2.97
CA ARG A 178 -25.80 -17.35 3.79
C ARG A 178 -25.59 -18.80 3.38
N LEU A 179 -26.67 -19.57 3.21
CA LEU A 179 -26.57 -20.99 2.81
C LEU A 179 -26.00 -21.14 1.40
N ARG A 180 -26.22 -20.15 0.53
CA ARG A 180 -25.71 -20.15 -0.83
C ARG A 180 -24.22 -19.77 -0.91
N PHE A 181 -23.80 -18.71 -0.21
CA PHE A 181 -22.46 -18.12 -0.37
C PHE A 181 -21.51 -18.31 0.83
N ALA A 182 -21.99 -18.89 1.94
CA ALA A 182 -21.26 -19.01 3.23
C ALA A 182 -20.64 -17.69 3.72
N SER A 183 -21.19 -16.56 3.29
CA SER A 183 -20.75 -15.26 3.75
C SER A 183 -21.03 -15.10 5.25
N PRO A 184 -20.19 -14.34 5.99
CA PRO A 184 -20.47 -13.94 7.35
C PRO A 184 -21.87 -13.32 7.46
N TRP A 185 -22.72 -13.88 8.31
CA TRP A 185 -24.14 -13.52 8.38
C TRP A 185 -24.35 -12.09 8.85
N TRP A 186 -23.50 -11.60 9.74
CA TRP A 186 -23.66 -10.30 10.40
C TRP A 186 -23.38 -9.10 9.47
N PRO A 187 -22.26 -9.04 8.74
CA PRO A 187 -22.04 -7.98 7.74
C PRO A 187 -23.10 -8.00 6.63
N ALA A 188 -23.50 -9.19 6.15
CA ALA A 188 -24.54 -9.30 5.13
C ALA A 188 -25.90 -8.80 5.65
N PHE A 189 -26.25 -9.12 6.89
CA PHE A 189 -27.46 -8.66 7.56
C PHE A 189 -27.45 -7.14 7.77
N GLN A 190 -26.35 -6.55 8.22
CA GLN A 190 -26.28 -5.10 8.48
C GLN A 190 -26.29 -4.26 7.20
N HIS A 191 -25.56 -4.66 6.16
CA HIS A 191 -25.44 -3.87 4.93
C HIS A 191 -26.78 -3.74 4.16
N GLY A 192 -27.64 -4.75 4.20
CA GLY A 192 -28.93 -4.71 3.51
C GLY A 192 -30.08 -4.07 4.31
N LEU A 193 -29.94 -4.00 5.64
CA LEU A 193 -31.06 -3.72 6.54
C LEU A 193 -31.59 -2.30 6.37
N GLY A 194 -30.72 -1.30 6.27
CA GLY A 194 -31.11 0.11 6.14
C GLY A 194 -31.91 0.38 4.86
N PHE A 195 -31.42 -0.11 3.71
CA PHE A 195 -32.10 0.04 2.43
C PHE A 195 -33.46 -0.68 2.40
N GLU A 196 -33.52 -1.90 2.92
CA GLU A 196 -34.76 -2.69 2.97
C GLU A 196 -35.78 -2.10 3.94
N LEU A 197 -35.36 -1.59 5.12
CA LEU A 197 -36.25 -0.87 6.03
C LEU A 197 -36.81 0.40 5.40
N LEU A 198 -35.97 1.17 4.71
CA LEU A 198 -36.39 2.39 4.03
C LEU A 198 -37.37 2.09 2.90
N SER A 199 -37.07 1.13 2.04
CA SER A 199 -37.90 0.82 0.86
C SER A 199 -39.14 -0.01 1.24
N THR A 200 -38.93 -1.24 1.73
CA THR A 200 -40.00 -2.18 2.06
C THR A 200 -40.80 -1.73 3.27
N GLY A 201 -40.16 -1.17 4.30
CA GLY A 201 -40.86 -0.61 5.47
C GLY A 201 -41.79 0.55 5.09
N SER A 202 -41.37 1.43 4.17
CA SER A 202 -42.23 2.51 3.66
C SER A 202 -43.45 1.95 2.91
N LEU A 203 -43.30 0.91 2.10
CA LEU A 203 -44.41 0.26 1.38
C LEU A 203 -45.42 -0.37 2.36
N LEU A 204 -44.93 -1.02 3.41
CA LEU A 204 -45.76 -1.62 4.46
C LEU A 204 -46.51 -0.55 5.26
N LEU A 205 -45.87 0.57 5.61
CA LEU A 205 -46.51 1.67 6.36
C LEU A 205 -47.43 2.53 5.50
N LEU A 206 -47.29 2.51 4.18
CA LEU A 206 -48.23 3.14 3.25
C LEU A 206 -49.52 2.32 3.08
N SER A 207 -49.43 1.00 3.24
CA SER A 207 -50.55 0.08 3.04
C SER A 207 -51.83 0.38 3.85
N PRO A 208 -51.78 0.81 5.14
CA PRO A 208 -53.00 1.08 5.91
C PRO A 208 -53.72 2.34 5.41
N VAL A 209 -52.97 3.30 4.84
CA VAL A 209 -53.53 4.48 4.18
C VAL A 209 -54.30 4.07 2.93
N VAL A 210 -53.75 3.15 2.14
CA VAL A 210 -54.43 2.58 0.96
C VAL A 210 -55.68 1.80 1.37
N ALA A 211 -55.57 0.96 2.42
CA ALA A 211 -56.69 0.20 2.95
C ALA A 211 -57.83 1.11 3.46
N ALA A 212 -57.48 2.22 4.13
CA ALA A 212 -58.45 3.23 4.55
C ALA A 212 -59.10 3.95 3.35
N ALA A 213 -58.31 4.36 2.35
CA ALA A 213 -58.82 5.03 1.14
C ALA A 213 -59.76 4.12 0.33
N ALA A 214 -59.44 2.83 0.24
CA ALA A 214 -60.22 1.81 -0.45
C ALA A 214 -61.65 1.65 0.11
N ARG A 215 -61.87 1.99 1.39
CA ARG A 215 -63.19 1.98 2.04
C ARG A 215 -64.05 3.18 1.66
N VAL A 216 -63.42 4.32 1.33
CA VAL A 216 -64.12 5.55 0.95
C VAL A 216 -64.49 5.51 -0.52
N SER A 217 -63.50 5.25 -1.39
CA SER A 217 -63.74 5.14 -2.83
C SER A 217 -62.57 4.44 -3.54
N PRO A 218 -62.85 3.48 -4.45
CA PRO A 218 -61.83 2.91 -5.33
C PRO A 218 -61.07 3.96 -6.15
N ALA A 219 -61.69 5.11 -6.43
CA ALA A 219 -61.09 6.19 -7.21
C ALA A 219 -59.91 6.88 -6.50
N LEU A 220 -59.78 6.73 -5.17
CA LEU A 220 -58.66 7.28 -4.41
C LEU A 220 -57.41 6.38 -4.45
N ILE A 221 -57.57 5.10 -4.76
CA ILE A 221 -56.48 4.12 -4.74
C ILE A 221 -55.33 4.52 -5.70
N PRO A 222 -55.57 4.99 -6.94
CA PRO A 222 -54.50 5.43 -7.83
C PRO A 222 -53.64 6.58 -7.29
N LEU A 223 -54.12 7.38 -6.32
CA LEU A 223 -53.31 8.44 -5.70
C LEU A 223 -52.06 7.88 -5.01
N VAL A 224 -52.07 6.61 -4.60
CA VAL A 224 -50.90 5.93 -4.03
C VAL A 224 -49.73 5.82 -5.02
N LEU A 225 -49.98 5.95 -6.32
CA LEU A 225 -48.91 5.95 -7.33
C LEU A 225 -47.91 7.08 -7.11
N VAL A 226 -48.33 8.23 -6.56
CA VAL A 226 -47.44 9.36 -6.24
C VAL A 226 -46.45 9.01 -5.10
N PRO A 227 -46.88 8.59 -3.90
CA PRO A 227 -45.96 8.15 -2.86
C PRO A 227 -45.18 6.89 -3.24
N LEU A 228 -45.74 5.96 -4.03
CA LEU A 228 -44.98 4.84 -4.59
C LEU A 228 -43.86 5.32 -5.51
N TYR A 229 -44.12 6.32 -6.36
CA TYR A 229 -43.10 6.96 -7.18
C TYR A 229 -42.05 7.69 -6.34
N ALA A 230 -42.44 8.30 -5.22
CA ALA A 230 -41.51 8.92 -4.29
C ALA A 230 -40.59 7.88 -3.60
N VAL A 231 -41.14 6.76 -3.11
CA VAL A 231 -40.34 5.64 -2.56
C VAL A 231 -39.42 5.08 -3.64
N TYR A 232 -39.91 4.93 -4.87
CA TYR A 232 -39.11 4.55 -6.03
C TYR A 232 -37.94 5.52 -6.30
N ARG A 233 -38.21 6.83 -6.32
CA ARG A 233 -37.20 7.88 -6.53
C ARG A 233 -36.19 7.92 -5.39
N MET A 234 -36.63 7.75 -4.15
CA MET A 234 -35.75 7.70 -2.98
C MET A 234 -34.81 6.50 -3.05
N ALA A 235 -35.33 5.31 -3.38
CA ALA A 235 -34.51 4.11 -3.54
C ALA A 235 -33.50 4.25 -4.69
N ARG A 236 -33.92 4.85 -5.83
CA ARG A 236 -33.04 5.22 -6.95
C ARG A 236 -31.89 6.12 -6.50
N ILE A 237 -32.23 7.27 -5.91
CA ILE A 237 -31.25 8.27 -5.48
C ILE A 237 -30.29 7.68 -4.46
N SER A 238 -30.78 6.89 -3.50
CA SER A 238 -29.94 6.23 -2.51
C SER A 238 -28.92 5.28 -3.17
N THR A 239 -29.34 4.52 -4.18
CA THR A 239 -28.41 3.62 -4.90
C THR A 239 -27.44 4.36 -5.80
N GLU A 240 -27.87 5.43 -6.47
CA GLU A 240 -26.99 6.29 -7.27
C GLU A 240 -25.98 7.02 -6.38
N GLN A 241 -26.40 7.51 -5.23
CA GLN A 241 -25.51 8.07 -4.21
C GLN A 241 -24.53 7.03 -3.69
N GLU A 242 -24.96 5.79 -3.46
CA GLU A 242 -24.04 4.73 -3.03
C GLU A 242 -23.02 4.37 -4.11
N GLN A 243 -23.43 4.40 -5.39
CA GLN A 243 -22.53 4.22 -6.52
C GLN A 243 -21.53 5.37 -6.67
N LEU A 244 -22.00 6.62 -6.56
CA LEU A 244 -21.12 7.78 -6.59
C LEU A 244 -20.17 7.80 -5.38
N ALA A 245 -20.64 7.37 -4.21
CA ALA A 245 -19.82 7.22 -3.01
C ALA A 245 -18.80 6.07 -3.10
N ARG A 246 -18.78 5.32 -4.21
CA ARG A 246 -17.77 4.30 -4.54
C ARG A 246 -16.73 4.81 -5.55
N LEU A 247 -16.89 6.02 -6.05
CA LEU A 247 -15.94 6.63 -6.98
C LEU A 247 -15.13 7.72 -6.28
N ASP A 248 -13.91 7.93 -6.75
CA ASP A 248 -13.10 9.11 -6.44
C ASP A 248 -13.62 10.28 -7.28
N PRO A 249 -14.02 11.42 -6.67
CA PRO A 249 -14.65 12.51 -7.39
C PRO A 249 -13.72 13.24 -8.36
N LEU A 250 -12.40 13.13 -8.19
CA LEU A 250 -11.43 13.77 -9.08
C LEU A 250 -11.17 12.92 -10.32
N THR A 251 -10.81 11.66 -10.13
CA THR A 251 -10.35 10.77 -11.21
C THR A 251 -11.47 9.95 -11.84
N GLY A 252 -12.62 9.82 -11.18
CA GLY A 252 -13.71 8.93 -11.61
C GLY A 252 -13.42 7.43 -11.43
N LEU A 253 -12.26 7.08 -10.88
CA LEU A 253 -11.87 5.70 -10.55
C LEU A 253 -12.65 5.18 -9.34
N ALA A 254 -12.55 3.88 -9.08
CA ALA A 254 -13.02 3.32 -7.82
C ALA A 254 -12.28 3.96 -6.63
N ASN A 255 -12.96 4.17 -5.51
CA ASN A 255 -12.32 4.62 -4.27
C ASN A 255 -12.00 3.44 -3.34
N ARG A 256 -11.35 3.72 -2.20
CA ARG A 256 -11.00 2.71 -1.19
C ARG A 256 -12.19 1.83 -0.75
N LYS A 257 -13.39 2.40 -0.63
CA LYS A 257 -14.60 1.65 -0.25
C LYS A 257 -15.02 0.65 -1.34
N ALA A 258 -14.91 1.04 -2.61
CA ALA A 258 -15.19 0.17 -3.73
C ALA A 258 -14.15 -0.95 -3.86
N LEU A 259 -12.86 -0.64 -3.68
CA LEU A 259 -11.79 -1.63 -3.66
C LEU A 259 -12.01 -2.69 -2.56
N LEU A 260 -12.30 -2.26 -1.33
CA LEU A 260 -12.60 -3.17 -0.21
C LEU A 260 -13.75 -4.12 -0.55
N ALA A 261 -14.83 -3.59 -1.13
CA ALA A 261 -16.00 -4.38 -1.51
C ALA A 261 -15.66 -5.40 -2.62
N GLU A 262 -14.87 -5.00 -3.61
CA GLU A 262 -14.44 -5.88 -4.71
C GLU A 262 -13.47 -6.97 -4.23
N VAL A 263 -12.49 -6.64 -3.37
CA VAL A 263 -11.59 -7.64 -2.78
C VAL A 263 -12.38 -8.70 -2.01
N ALA A 264 -13.35 -8.28 -1.20
CA ALA A 264 -14.21 -9.22 -0.47
C ALA A 264 -15.07 -10.09 -1.41
N ASP A 265 -15.52 -9.55 -2.54
CA ASP A 265 -16.20 -10.32 -3.59
C ASP A 265 -15.28 -11.36 -4.23
N GLN A 266 -14.10 -10.95 -4.65
CA GLN A 266 -13.16 -11.80 -5.37
C GLN A 266 -12.59 -12.91 -4.49
N ILE A 267 -12.33 -12.64 -3.20
CA ILE A 267 -11.95 -13.69 -2.23
C ILE A 267 -13.04 -14.77 -2.15
N ALA A 268 -14.31 -14.38 -2.10
CA ALA A 268 -15.42 -15.34 -2.07
C ALA A 268 -15.50 -16.15 -3.38
N VAL A 269 -15.29 -15.52 -4.53
CA VAL A 269 -15.25 -16.20 -5.84
C VAL A 269 -14.08 -17.18 -5.92
N HIS A 270 -12.89 -16.79 -5.47
CA HIS A 270 -11.70 -17.65 -5.42
C HIS A 270 -11.91 -18.87 -4.53
N ALA A 271 -12.52 -18.69 -3.35
CA ALA A 271 -12.89 -19.81 -2.49
C ALA A 271 -13.86 -20.78 -3.18
N GLU A 272 -14.80 -20.30 -3.99
CA GLU A 272 -15.70 -21.15 -4.77
C GLU A 272 -15.01 -21.91 -5.91
N LEU A 273 -14.01 -21.29 -6.56
CA LEU A 273 -13.22 -21.93 -7.62
C LEU A 273 -12.28 -23.00 -7.05
N ALA A 274 -11.61 -22.69 -5.94
CA ALA A 274 -10.77 -23.64 -5.21
C ALA A 274 -11.58 -24.89 -4.78
N ALA A 275 -12.81 -24.72 -4.29
CA ALA A 275 -13.69 -25.84 -3.94
C ALA A 275 -14.11 -26.71 -5.14
N LYS A 276 -13.96 -26.22 -6.37
CA LYS A 276 -14.24 -26.95 -7.62
C LYS A 276 -12.97 -27.58 -8.23
N GLY A 277 -11.84 -27.54 -7.52
CA GLY A 277 -10.55 -28.07 -7.97
C GLY A 277 -9.83 -27.18 -8.99
N ALA A 278 -10.30 -25.94 -9.21
CA ALA A 278 -9.60 -24.96 -10.04
C ALA A 278 -8.53 -24.24 -9.21
N HIS A 279 -7.47 -24.96 -8.85
CA HIS A 279 -6.29 -24.41 -8.17
C HIS A 279 -5.33 -23.84 -9.23
N GLY A 280 -4.86 -22.60 -9.06
CA GLY A 280 -3.84 -22.00 -9.94
C GLY A 280 -4.10 -20.57 -10.41
N ARG A 281 -5.05 -19.86 -9.80
CA ARG A 281 -5.14 -18.39 -9.95
C ARG A 281 -5.15 -17.75 -8.58
N HIS A 282 -4.38 -16.68 -8.45
CA HIS A 282 -4.29 -15.82 -7.28
C HIS A 282 -5.02 -14.51 -7.57
N LEU A 283 -5.45 -13.84 -6.50
CA LEU A 283 -5.87 -12.45 -6.52
C LEU A 283 -4.66 -11.62 -6.07
N ALA A 284 -4.19 -10.70 -6.91
CA ALA A 284 -3.08 -9.82 -6.56
C ALA A 284 -3.58 -8.40 -6.30
N LEU A 285 -3.18 -7.83 -5.18
CA LEU A 285 -3.33 -6.43 -4.87
C LEU A 285 -1.99 -5.73 -5.13
N LEU A 286 -1.99 -4.80 -6.08
CA LEU A 286 -0.86 -3.92 -6.37
C LEU A 286 -1.20 -2.55 -5.78
N LEU A 287 -0.36 -2.05 -4.89
CA LEU A 287 -0.45 -0.71 -4.34
C LEU A 287 0.62 0.16 -4.99
N LEU A 288 0.22 1.32 -5.52
CA LEU A 288 1.09 2.28 -6.21
C LEU A 288 1.08 3.60 -5.46
N ASP A 289 2.25 4.21 -5.34
CA ASP A 289 2.40 5.60 -4.92
C ASP A 289 3.27 6.34 -5.94
N LEU A 290 2.87 7.57 -6.32
CA LEU A 290 3.60 8.39 -7.28
C LEU A 290 4.77 9.09 -6.60
N ASP A 291 5.98 8.81 -7.08
CA ASP A 291 7.17 9.40 -6.48
C ASP A 291 7.20 10.91 -6.75
N ARG A 292 7.57 11.68 -5.71
CA ARG A 292 7.77 13.14 -5.79
C ARG A 292 6.54 13.93 -6.27
N PHE A 293 5.32 13.37 -6.22
CA PHE A 293 4.10 14.09 -6.59
C PHE A 293 3.91 15.39 -5.78
N LYS A 294 4.32 15.38 -4.51
CA LYS A 294 4.36 16.60 -3.69
C LYS A 294 5.18 17.72 -4.33
N ASN A 295 6.33 17.42 -4.94
CA ASN A 295 7.17 18.43 -5.60
C ASN A 295 6.46 19.04 -6.81
N VAL A 296 5.67 18.24 -7.53
CA VAL A 296 4.83 18.75 -8.64
C VAL A 296 3.80 19.73 -8.11
N ASN A 297 3.10 19.39 -7.02
CA ASN A 297 2.15 20.30 -6.38
C ASN A 297 2.79 21.58 -5.86
N ASP A 298 3.96 21.47 -5.22
CA ASP A 298 4.65 22.62 -4.64
C ASP A 298 5.21 23.55 -5.72
N ALA A 299 5.64 23.01 -6.87
CA ALA A 299 6.22 23.79 -7.97
C ALA A 299 5.17 24.35 -8.94
N LEU A 300 4.12 23.59 -9.27
CA LEU A 300 3.16 23.91 -10.34
C LEU A 300 1.73 24.14 -9.83
N GLY A 301 1.50 23.96 -8.53
CA GLY A 301 0.21 24.15 -7.88
C GLY A 301 -0.72 22.95 -7.98
N HIS A 302 -1.66 22.86 -7.03
CA HIS A 302 -2.58 21.73 -6.90
C HIS A 302 -3.46 21.48 -8.13
N ALA A 303 -3.81 22.51 -8.91
CA ALA A 303 -4.63 22.32 -10.11
C ALA A 303 -3.90 21.51 -11.21
N ILE A 304 -2.59 21.65 -11.33
CA ILE A 304 -1.76 20.85 -12.25
C ILE A 304 -1.64 19.42 -11.70
N GLY A 305 -1.38 19.27 -10.40
CA GLY A 305 -1.34 17.95 -9.76
C GLY A 305 -2.65 17.18 -9.88
N ASP A 306 -3.80 17.85 -9.74
CA ASP A 306 -5.12 17.23 -9.94
C ASP A 306 -5.30 16.69 -11.36
N ARG A 307 -4.88 17.46 -12.38
CA ARG A 307 -4.90 17.01 -13.78
C ARG A 307 -3.92 15.87 -14.03
N LEU A 308 -2.77 15.88 -13.36
CA LEU A 308 -1.80 14.78 -13.43
C LEU A 308 -2.40 13.49 -12.89
N LEU A 309 -3.07 13.53 -11.74
CA LEU A 309 -3.75 12.37 -11.14
C LEU A 309 -4.84 11.81 -12.06
N VAL A 310 -5.59 12.67 -12.76
CA VAL A 310 -6.59 12.24 -13.76
C VAL A 310 -5.90 11.48 -14.90
N ARG A 311 -4.79 12.01 -15.45
CA ARG A 311 -4.05 11.35 -16.55
C ARG A 311 -3.41 10.04 -16.11
N VAL A 312 -2.85 10.00 -14.91
CA VAL A 312 -2.34 8.75 -14.30
C VAL A 312 -3.47 7.73 -14.22
N GLY A 313 -4.65 8.11 -13.71
CA GLY A 313 -5.79 7.20 -13.64
C GLY A 313 -6.24 6.65 -14.98
N GLU A 314 -6.27 7.49 -16.03
CA GLU A 314 -6.58 7.07 -17.40
C GLU A 314 -5.57 6.05 -17.92
N ARG A 315 -4.27 6.29 -17.71
CA ARG A 315 -3.19 5.37 -18.12
C ARG A 315 -3.26 4.04 -17.40
N LEU A 316 -3.39 4.05 -16.07
CA LEU A 316 -3.55 2.83 -15.28
C LEU A 316 -4.72 1.98 -15.78
N THR A 317 -5.84 2.62 -16.10
CA THR A 317 -7.04 1.95 -16.62
C THR A 317 -6.81 1.34 -18.01
N ALA A 318 -6.00 1.98 -18.86
CA ALA A 318 -5.65 1.47 -20.18
C ALA A 318 -4.64 0.30 -20.13
N THR A 319 -3.79 0.24 -19.10
CA THR A 319 -2.75 -0.78 -18.95
C THR A 319 -3.27 -2.12 -18.42
N VAL A 320 -4.31 -2.09 -17.59
CA VAL A 320 -4.87 -3.29 -16.93
C VAL A 320 -5.96 -3.97 -17.77
N ARG A 321 -6.32 -5.22 -17.44
CA ARG A 321 -7.39 -5.92 -18.15
C ARG A 321 -8.75 -5.38 -17.73
N ARG A 322 -9.78 -5.63 -18.54
CA ARG A 322 -11.15 -5.13 -18.30
C ARG A 322 -11.81 -5.73 -17.05
N GLU A 323 -11.34 -6.89 -16.64
CA GLU A 323 -11.73 -7.61 -15.43
C GLU A 323 -11.03 -7.12 -14.16
N ASP A 324 -9.92 -6.40 -14.29
CA ASP A 324 -9.17 -5.83 -13.17
C ASP A 324 -9.83 -4.52 -12.69
N LEU A 325 -9.58 -4.14 -11.44
CA LEU A 325 -10.10 -2.91 -10.86
C LEU A 325 -8.95 -1.94 -10.58
N VAL A 326 -9.04 -0.72 -11.12
CA VAL A 326 -8.18 0.40 -10.73
C VAL A 326 -8.91 1.29 -9.74
N ALA A 327 -8.25 1.63 -8.64
CA ALA A 327 -8.79 2.49 -7.60
C ALA A 327 -7.79 3.60 -7.22
N ARG A 328 -8.31 4.74 -6.77
CA ARG A 328 -7.53 5.77 -6.07
C ARG A 328 -7.88 5.75 -4.59
N LEU A 329 -6.89 5.67 -3.72
CA LEU A 329 -7.10 5.55 -2.28
C LEU A 329 -7.16 6.91 -1.59
N GLY A 330 -6.40 7.87 -2.10
CA GLY A 330 -6.31 9.24 -1.61
C GLY A 330 -4.93 9.83 -1.97
N GLY A 331 -4.80 11.16 -2.01
CA GLY A 331 -3.53 11.79 -2.39
C GLY A 331 -3.02 11.31 -3.76
N ASP A 332 -1.81 10.79 -3.76
CA ASP A 332 -1.04 10.16 -4.85
C ASP A 332 -1.10 8.63 -4.87
N GLU A 333 -1.89 8.01 -3.99
CA GLU A 333 -1.97 6.55 -3.88
C GLU A 333 -3.05 5.96 -4.78
N PHE A 334 -2.66 4.95 -5.57
CA PHE A 334 -3.53 4.14 -6.40
C PHE A 334 -3.40 2.66 -6.06
N ALA A 335 -4.38 1.87 -6.46
CA ALA A 335 -4.34 0.43 -6.32
C ALA A 335 -4.90 -0.25 -7.56
N VAL A 336 -4.33 -1.41 -7.90
CA VAL A 336 -4.84 -2.31 -8.93
C VAL A 336 -5.15 -3.66 -8.29
N LEU A 337 -6.39 -4.13 -8.46
CA LEU A 337 -6.79 -5.48 -8.09
C LEU A 337 -6.83 -6.37 -9.34
N ALA A 338 -5.86 -7.27 -9.45
CA ALA A 338 -5.78 -8.22 -10.54
C ALA A 338 -6.44 -9.55 -10.15
N THR A 339 -7.51 -9.93 -10.85
CA THR A 339 -8.47 -10.94 -10.34
C THR A 339 -8.16 -12.38 -10.72
N GLY A 340 -7.20 -12.62 -11.62
CA GLY A 340 -6.93 -13.94 -12.19
C GLY A 340 -5.49 -14.18 -12.59
N VAL A 341 -4.55 -13.79 -11.73
CA VAL A 341 -3.11 -13.90 -11.98
C VAL A 341 -2.64 -15.33 -11.71
N ARG A 342 -1.77 -15.91 -12.55
CA ARG A 342 -1.34 -17.31 -12.38
C ARG A 342 -0.29 -17.48 -11.29
N ASP A 343 0.66 -16.55 -11.20
CA ASP A 343 1.82 -16.64 -10.33
C ASP A 343 2.41 -15.24 -10.03
N ALA A 344 3.47 -15.23 -9.21
CA ALA A 344 4.26 -14.05 -8.88
C ALA A 344 4.83 -13.34 -10.12
N ALA A 345 5.25 -14.10 -11.13
CA ALA A 345 5.85 -13.55 -12.34
C ALA A 345 4.84 -12.77 -13.18
N GLU A 346 3.60 -13.26 -13.32
CA GLU A 346 2.55 -12.55 -14.06
C GLU A 346 2.09 -11.28 -13.33
N ALA A 347 2.05 -11.28 -11.99
CA ALA A 347 1.75 -10.06 -11.23
C ALA A 347 2.88 -9.03 -11.33
N ARG A 348 4.14 -9.48 -11.26
CA ARG A 348 5.32 -8.62 -11.44
C ARG A 348 5.36 -8.03 -12.85
N ALA A 349 5.12 -8.83 -13.88
CA ALA A 349 5.01 -8.34 -15.25
C ALA A 349 3.85 -7.35 -15.45
N LEU A 350 2.75 -7.48 -14.70
CA LEU A 350 1.69 -6.46 -14.69
C LEU A 350 2.15 -5.16 -14.04
N ALA A 351 2.82 -5.25 -12.88
CA ALA A 351 3.38 -4.08 -12.21
C ALA A 351 4.43 -3.36 -13.06
N GLU A 352 5.33 -4.10 -13.73
CA GLU A 352 6.32 -3.53 -14.66
C GLU A 352 5.66 -2.80 -15.83
N ARG A 353 4.61 -3.36 -16.44
CA ARG A 353 3.83 -2.65 -17.47
C ARG A 353 3.17 -1.38 -16.93
N VAL A 354 2.73 -1.39 -15.67
CA VAL A 354 2.18 -0.21 -15.01
C VAL A 354 3.26 0.86 -14.84
N VAL A 355 4.45 0.49 -14.35
CA VAL A 355 5.60 1.40 -14.23
C VAL A 355 5.99 1.99 -15.58
N GLU A 356 6.09 1.16 -16.62
CA GLU A 356 6.42 1.59 -17.99
C GLU A 356 5.39 2.60 -18.53
N ALA A 357 4.09 2.34 -18.32
CA ALA A 357 3.03 3.26 -18.72
C ALA A 357 3.06 4.59 -17.93
N LEU A 358 3.55 4.59 -16.70
CA LEU A 358 3.72 5.81 -15.91
C LEU A 358 4.91 6.64 -16.40
N ALA A 359 6.01 5.98 -16.79
CA ALA A 359 7.25 6.61 -17.24
C ALA A 359 7.11 7.42 -18.53
N GLU A 360 6.06 7.21 -19.33
CA GLU A 360 5.76 8.08 -20.47
C GLU A 360 5.51 9.54 -20.01
N PRO A 361 6.17 10.57 -20.56
CA PRO A 361 5.94 11.95 -20.12
C PRO A 361 4.48 12.38 -20.25
N VAL A 362 3.89 12.97 -19.20
CA VAL A 362 2.53 13.52 -19.24
C VAL A 362 2.60 14.95 -19.72
N ALA A 363 2.10 15.24 -20.92
CA ALA A 363 2.00 16.60 -21.43
C ALA A 363 0.87 17.38 -20.71
N LEU A 364 1.24 18.30 -19.83
CA LEU A 364 0.32 19.25 -19.20
C LEU A 364 0.74 20.68 -19.55
N ASP A 365 -0.16 21.40 -20.22
CA ASP A 365 0.03 22.80 -20.64
C ASP A 365 1.32 23.06 -21.44
N GLY A 366 1.75 22.06 -22.21
CA GLY A 366 2.95 22.13 -23.06
C GLY A 366 4.26 21.76 -22.36
N LEU A 367 4.23 21.45 -21.06
CA LEU A 367 5.37 20.90 -20.31
C LEU A 367 5.25 19.37 -20.21
N PRO A 368 6.27 18.61 -20.64
CA PRO A 368 6.35 17.19 -20.34
C PRO A 368 6.71 17.01 -18.85
N LEU A 369 5.87 16.28 -18.11
CA LEU A 369 6.15 15.89 -16.74
C LEU A 369 6.48 14.41 -16.66
N ASP A 370 7.66 14.09 -16.15
CA ASP A 370 8.07 12.72 -15.88
C ASP A 370 7.48 12.29 -14.54
N VAL A 371 6.79 11.15 -14.53
CA VAL A 371 6.20 10.56 -13.34
C VAL A 371 6.73 9.15 -13.19
N SER A 372 7.32 8.87 -12.04
CA SER A 372 7.62 7.50 -11.62
C SER A 372 6.68 7.12 -10.48
N GLY A 373 6.61 5.82 -10.20
CA GLY A 373 5.90 5.34 -9.04
C GLY A 373 6.46 4.01 -8.57
N SER A 374 6.30 3.79 -7.28
CA SER A 374 6.73 2.57 -6.60
C SER A 374 5.52 1.68 -6.36
N ILE A 375 5.66 0.38 -6.65
CA ILE A 375 4.58 -0.61 -6.56
C ILE A 375 4.90 -1.73 -5.57
N GLY A 376 4.01 -1.95 -4.62
CA GLY A 376 4.00 -3.11 -3.74
C GLY A 376 2.96 -4.15 -4.13
N ILE A 377 3.31 -5.43 -4.14
CA ILE A 377 2.42 -6.53 -4.54
C ILE A 377 2.13 -7.46 -3.36
N ALA A 378 0.86 -7.79 -3.12
CA ALA A 378 0.44 -8.84 -2.18
C ALA A 378 -0.58 -9.80 -2.79
N PHE A 379 -0.48 -11.09 -2.47
CA PHE A 379 -1.35 -12.14 -2.99
C PHE A 379 -2.35 -12.66 -1.97
N HIS A 380 -3.56 -12.97 -2.43
CA HIS A 380 -4.45 -13.89 -1.75
C HIS A 380 -4.38 -15.26 -2.42
N PRO A 381 -4.27 -16.36 -1.64
CA PRO A 381 -4.31 -16.40 -0.17
C PRO A 381 -2.95 -16.21 0.54
N ASP A 382 -1.84 -16.27 -0.18
CA ASP A 382 -0.51 -16.49 0.39
C ASP A 382 -0.04 -15.37 1.33
N HIS A 383 -0.34 -14.12 0.99
CA HIS A 383 0.01 -12.93 1.76
C HIS A 383 -1.19 -12.35 2.51
N GLY A 384 -2.34 -13.05 2.59
CA GLY A 384 -3.47 -12.54 3.37
C GLY A 384 -4.82 -13.14 2.97
N ALA A 385 -5.64 -13.40 3.99
CA ALA A 385 -7.00 -13.94 3.83
C ALA A 385 -8.10 -12.85 3.74
N ASP A 386 -7.74 -11.59 4.01
CA ASP A 386 -8.68 -10.47 4.07
C ASP A 386 -8.04 -9.18 3.54
N PHE A 387 -8.89 -8.19 3.24
CA PHE A 387 -8.48 -6.91 2.67
C PHE A 387 -7.48 -6.13 3.53
N ALA A 388 -7.64 -6.12 4.85
CA ALA A 388 -6.77 -5.33 5.72
C ALA A 388 -5.36 -5.93 5.76
N THR A 389 -5.25 -7.26 5.83
CA THR A 389 -3.97 -7.96 5.78
C THR A 389 -3.28 -7.78 4.42
N LEU A 390 -4.01 -7.94 3.31
CA LEU A 390 -3.46 -7.74 1.97
C LEU A 390 -2.98 -6.31 1.73
N MET A 391 -3.78 -5.32 2.16
CA MET A 391 -3.41 -3.90 2.02
C MET A 391 -2.14 -3.61 2.80
N ARG A 392 -2.06 -4.03 4.07
CA ARG A 392 -0.87 -3.83 4.90
C ARG A 392 0.39 -4.44 4.28
N HIS A 393 0.30 -5.65 3.76
CA HIS A 393 1.43 -6.31 3.12
C HIS A 393 1.82 -5.66 1.78
N ALA A 394 0.86 -5.15 1.00
CA ALA A 394 1.14 -4.38 -0.21
C ALA A 394 1.80 -3.02 0.13
N GLU A 395 1.35 -2.34 1.20
CA GLU A 395 1.99 -1.12 1.73
C GLU A 395 3.44 -1.35 2.14
N VAL A 396 3.70 -2.45 2.86
CA VAL A 396 5.05 -2.86 3.24
C VAL A 396 5.92 -3.06 2.00
N ALA A 397 5.46 -3.85 1.03
CA ALA A 397 6.21 -4.10 -0.19
C ALA A 397 6.47 -2.81 -0.99
N MET A 398 5.49 -1.92 -1.08
CA MET A 398 5.63 -0.63 -1.77
C MET A 398 6.68 0.25 -1.10
N TYR A 399 6.72 0.25 0.23
CA TYR A 399 7.72 0.95 1.01
C TYR A 399 9.11 0.36 0.77
N ASP A 400 9.26 -0.96 0.75
CA ASP A 400 10.51 -1.63 0.37
C ASP A 400 11.01 -1.20 -1.00
N ALA A 401 10.12 -1.16 -2.00
CA ALA A 401 10.45 -0.71 -3.35
C ALA A 401 11.04 0.72 -3.31
N LYS A 402 10.32 1.66 -2.68
CA LYS A 402 10.79 3.05 -2.48
C LYS A 402 12.17 3.13 -1.84
N HIS A 403 12.45 2.29 -0.86
CA HIS A 403 13.70 2.37 -0.09
C HIS A 403 14.89 1.78 -0.82
N ARG A 404 14.68 0.76 -1.66
CA ARG A 404 15.75 0.13 -2.44
C ARG A 404 16.03 0.88 -3.75
N GLY A 405 15.24 1.90 -4.07
CA GLY A 405 15.24 2.52 -5.39
C GLY A 405 14.64 1.62 -6.48
N ASP A 406 13.97 0.54 -6.08
CA ASP A 406 13.26 -0.36 -6.99
C ASP A 406 11.87 0.20 -7.30
N THR A 407 11.36 -0.05 -8.50
CA THR A 407 10.01 0.39 -8.89
C THR A 407 8.92 -0.62 -8.53
N VAL A 408 9.28 -1.89 -8.27
CA VAL A 408 8.34 -2.96 -7.95
C VAL A 408 8.93 -3.90 -6.91
N ALA A 409 8.19 -4.18 -5.84
CA ALA A 409 8.51 -5.23 -4.88
C ALA A 409 7.30 -6.12 -4.55
N LEU A 410 7.58 -7.40 -4.39
CA LEU A 410 6.61 -8.38 -3.90
C LEU A 410 6.76 -8.49 -2.38
N TYR A 411 5.64 -8.54 -1.66
CA TYR A 411 5.67 -8.75 -0.23
C TYR A 411 6.39 -10.07 0.10
N ALA A 412 7.36 -9.96 0.99
CA ALA A 412 8.05 -11.06 1.62
C ALA A 412 7.92 -10.89 3.15
N PRO A 413 7.66 -11.96 3.93
CA PRO A 413 7.55 -11.86 5.38
C PRO A 413 8.76 -11.19 6.07
N GLU A 414 9.93 -11.31 5.46
CA GLU A 414 11.19 -10.72 5.93
C GLU A 414 11.24 -9.19 5.78
N SER A 415 10.30 -8.60 5.05
CA SER A 415 10.23 -7.16 4.70
C SER A 415 9.30 -6.32 5.60
N ASP A 416 8.69 -6.84 6.67
CA ASP A 416 7.65 -6.10 7.43
C ASP A 416 8.20 -4.94 8.30
N HIS A 417 8.16 -3.71 7.78
CA HIS A 417 8.77 -2.49 8.39
C HIS A 417 8.08 -1.94 9.66
N ASN A 418 6.92 -2.48 10.02
CA ASN A 418 6.15 -2.15 11.24
C ASN A 418 6.04 -3.36 12.19
N SER A 419 6.99 -4.28 12.12
CA SER A 419 6.94 -5.48 12.93
C SER A 419 7.22 -5.19 14.43
N PRO A 420 6.69 -6.03 15.33
CA PRO A 420 7.14 -6.08 16.72
C PRO A 420 8.67 -6.15 16.86
N GLU A 421 9.38 -6.72 15.88
CA GLU A 421 10.83 -6.77 15.91
C GLU A 421 11.49 -5.40 15.85
N ARG A 422 10.97 -4.45 15.06
CA ARG A 422 11.53 -3.08 14.99
C ARG A 422 11.35 -2.33 16.31
N LEU A 423 10.17 -2.47 16.95
CA LEU A 423 9.92 -1.88 18.27
C LEU A 423 10.84 -2.49 19.34
N ASN A 424 11.07 -3.80 19.27
CA ASN A 424 12.02 -4.49 20.14
C ASN A 424 13.45 -3.98 19.87
N LEU A 425 13.86 -3.84 18.62
CA LEU A 425 15.19 -3.33 18.25
C LEU A 425 15.42 -1.90 18.74
N LEU A 426 14.41 -1.02 18.64
CA LEU A 426 14.45 0.33 19.22
C LEU A 426 14.57 0.32 20.75
N ALA A 427 13.83 -0.56 21.41
CA ALA A 427 13.90 -0.73 22.86
C ALA A 427 15.26 -1.27 23.30
N ASP A 428 15.83 -2.22 22.55
CA ASP A 428 17.16 -2.79 22.76
C ASP A 428 18.25 -1.74 22.57
N LEU A 429 18.21 -0.98 21.47
CA LEU A 429 19.14 0.10 21.18
C LEU A 429 19.12 1.16 22.28
N ARG A 430 17.93 1.60 22.70
CA ARG A 430 17.78 2.55 23.80
C ARG A 430 18.37 2.01 25.11
N ARG A 431 18.16 0.74 25.44
CA ARG A 431 18.72 0.10 26.64
C ARG A 431 20.25 0.11 26.65
N VAL A 432 20.89 -0.16 25.51
CA VAL A 432 22.36 -0.11 25.38
C VAL A 432 22.87 1.32 25.56
N LEU A 433 22.21 2.29 24.94
CA LEU A 433 22.61 3.70 24.99
C LEU A 433 22.40 4.33 26.38
N ASP A 434 21.32 4.00 27.09
CA ASP A 434 21.01 4.55 28.43
C ASP A 434 22.01 4.07 29.52
N ARG A 435 22.71 2.95 29.32
CA ARG A 435 23.64 2.36 30.30
C ARG A 435 25.12 2.67 30.06
N GLY A 436 25.45 3.51 29.08
CA GLY A 436 26.83 3.99 28.87
C GLY A 436 27.83 2.96 28.31
N GLY A 437 27.36 1.88 27.68
CA GLY A 437 28.22 0.94 26.94
C GLY A 437 29.07 -0.03 27.79
N ALA A 438 28.99 0.00 29.13
CA ALA A 438 29.64 -1.01 29.96
C ALA A 438 28.79 -2.30 29.98
N GLY A 439 29.14 -3.22 29.08
CA GLY A 439 28.40 -4.43 28.75
C GLY A 439 28.28 -5.45 29.89
N GLY A 440 27.04 -5.82 30.20
CA GLY A 440 26.74 -7.22 30.52
C GLY A 440 26.46 -7.98 29.23
N VAL A 441 26.79 -9.27 29.19
CA VAL A 441 26.59 -10.17 28.02
C VAL A 441 25.15 -10.12 27.48
N ASP A 442 24.18 -9.79 28.34
CA ASP A 442 22.76 -9.79 28.01
C ASP A 442 22.24 -8.54 27.27
N VAL A 443 23.04 -7.48 27.10
CA VAL A 443 22.55 -6.16 26.62
C VAL A 443 23.06 -5.79 25.22
N GLY A 444 24.23 -6.29 24.79
CA GLY A 444 24.86 -5.93 23.52
C GLY A 444 25.87 -4.79 23.63
N GLU A 445 26.70 -4.62 22.59
CA GLU A 445 27.85 -3.71 22.59
C GLU A 445 27.85 -2.82 21.35
N ILE A 446 27.96 -1.50 21.56
CA ILE A 446 28.18 -0.51 20.50
C ILE A 446 29.67 -0.18 20.47
N THR A 447 30.28 -0.32 19.29
CA THR A 447 31.70 -0.06 19.07
C THR A 447 31.91 0.76 17.80
N MET A 448 32.99 1.53 17.74
CA MET A 448 33.38 2.29 16.55
C MET A 448 34.45 1.53 15.78
N TYR A 449 34.24 1.39 14.48
CA TYR A 449 35.23 0.92 13.52
C TYR A 449 35.70 2.13 12.72
N TYR A 450 36.93 2.10 12.26
CA TYR A 450 37.57 3.21 11.57
C TYR A 450 38.10 2.72 10.22
N GLN A 451 37.70 3.40 9.15
CA GLN A 451 38.20 3.13 7.81
C GLN A 451 39.19 4.23 7.40
N PRO A 452 40.43 3.91 7.00
CA PRO A 452 41.42 4.93 6.64
C PRO A 452 41.07 5.62 5.32
N GLN A 453 41.31 6.93 5.28
CA GLN A 453 41.23 7.79 4.11
C GLN A 453 42.65 8.14 3.66
N ILE A 454 42.95 7.88 2.37
CA ILE A 454 44.32 7.95 1.83
C ILE A 454 44.42 9.08 0.81
N ALA A 455 45.39 9.98 0.99
CA ALA A 455 45.71 10.97 -0.04
C ALA A 455 46.27 10.26 -1.26
N ILE A 456 45.62 10.41 -2.42
CA ILE A 456 45.98 9.68 -3.64
C ILE A 456 47.37 10.09 -4.13
N ALA A 457 47.73 11.37 -3.99
CA ALA A 457 49.00 11.92 -4.47
C ALA A 457 50.22 11.43 -3.67
N THR A 458 50.09 11.28 -2.35
CA THR A 458 51.23 10.93 -1.46
C THR A 458 51.16 9.49 -0.95
N GLY A 459 49.99 8.85 -1.05
CA GLY A 459 49.70 7.56 -0.45
C GLY A 459 49.58 7.59 1.08
N GLU A 460 49.63 8.77 1.71
CA GLU A 460 49.60 8.91 3.17
C GLU A 460 48.17 8.83 3.72
N VAL A 461 48.04 8.35 4.97
CA VAL A 461 46.77 8.36 5.70
C VAL A 461 46.49 9.78 6.18
N VAL A 462 45.39 10.37 5.70
CA VAL A 462 45.02 11.76 6.02
C VAL A 462 43.85 11.88 6.99
N GLY A 463 43.12 10.78 7.20
CA GLY A 463 41.99 10.74 8.11
C GLY A 463 41.39 9.35 8.20
N VAL A 464 40.29 9.26 8.92
CA VAL A 464 39.49 8.05 9.06
C VAL A 464 38.01 8.40 9.01
N GLU A 465 37.20 7.51 8.47
CA GLU A 465 35.76 7.54 8.68
C GLU A 465 35.39 6.66 9.87
N ALA A 466 34.65 7.22 10.83
CA ALA A 466 34.19 6.52 12.02
C ALA A 466 32.80 5.88 11.75
N LEU A 467 32.80 4.56 11.75
CA LEU A 467 31.68 3.72 11.36
C LEU A 467 31.14 2.94 12.57
N LEU A 468 29.91 3.24 12.94
CA LEU A 468 29.21 2.59 14.05
C LEU A 468 28.99 1.09 13.77
N ARG A 469 29.23 0.25 14.78
CA ARG A 469 28.92 -1.18 14.77
C ARG A 469 28.21 -1.58 16.04
N TRP A 470 27.08 -2.29 15.90
CA TRP A 470 26.31 -2.78 17.04
C TRP A 470 26.25 -4.30 17.05
N ARG A 471 26.88 -4.91 18.06
CA ARG A 471 26.78 -6.34 18.33
C ARG A 471 25.61 -6.57 19.29
N HIS A 472 24.47 -6.95 18.75
CA HIS A 472 23.27 -7.30 19.49
C HIS A 472 23.35 -8.73 20.05
N PRO A 473 22.95 -9.00 21.31
CA PRO A 473 23.19 -10.27 21.98
C PRO A 473 22.47 -11.46 21.31
N LYS A 474 21.33 -11.21 20.68
CA LYS A 474 20.56 -12.26 19.96
C LYS A 474 20.76 -12.26 18.45
N ARG A 475 21.17 -11.13 17.87
CA ARG A 475 21.22 -10.93 16.41
C ARG A 475 22.63 -10.92 15.84
N GLY A 476 23.65 -10.94 16.69
CA GLY A 476 25.03 -10.76 16.24
C GLY A 476 25.25 -9.31 15.79
N MET A 477 26.02 -9.11 14.72
CA MET A 477 26.27 -7.77 14.19
C MET A 477 25.04 -7.26 13.44
N VAL A 478 24.46 -6.16 13.91
CA VAL A 478 23.32 -5.51 13.25
C VAL A 478 23.85 -4.65 12.10
N ASP A 479 23.14 -4.71 10.96
CA ASP A 479 23.46 -3.89 9.79
C ASP A 479 23.38 -2.39 10.15
N PRO A 480 24.44 -1.60 9.89
CA PRO A 480 24.42 -0.15 10.08
C PRO A 480 23.24 0.54 9.39
N GLU A 481 22.85 0.13 8.19
CA GLU A 481 21.73 0.75 7.46
C GLU A 481 20.39 0.44 8.12
N GLU A 482 20.18 -0.80 8.59
CA GLU A 482 19.01 -1.18 9.38
C GLU A 482 18.95 -0.35 10.67
N LEU A 483 20.08 -0.23 11.36
CA LEU A 483 20.19 0.50 12.62
C LEU A 483 19.84 1.98 12.46
N ILE A 484 20.42 2.67 11.47
CA ILE A 484 20.15 4.08 11.22
C ILE A 484 18.69 4.28 10.81
N ARG A 485 18.17 3.47 9.87
CA ARG A 485 16.76 3.52 9.43
C ARG A 485 15.78 3.37 10.59
N VAL A 486 16.10 2.47 11.52
CA VAL A 486 15.26 2.24 12.70
C VAL A 486 15.35 3.41 13.67
N ALA A 487 16.55 3.95 13.91
CA ALA A 487 16.78 5.02 14.88
C ALA A 487 16.29 6.41 14.42
N GLU A 488 16.47 6.77 13.15
CA GLU A 488 16.33 8.13 12.59
C GLU A 488 14.94 8.75 12.84
N GLN A 489 13.88 7.93 12.71
CA GLN A 489 12.50 8.35 12.94
C GLN A 489 12.14 8.50 14.42
N SER A 490 13.02 8.09 15.35
CA SER A 490 12.77 8.07 16.79
C SER A 490 13.62 9.08 17.58
N ALA A 491 13.29 9.27 18.86
CA ALA A 491 14.13 10.06 19.77
C ALA A 491 15.47 9.37 20.13
N VAL A 492 15.63 8.08 19.78
CA VAL A 492 16.84 7.30 20.05
C VAL A 492 18.01 7.78 19.20
N MET A 493 17.76 8.34 18.00
CA MET A 493 18.82 8.88 17.13
C MET A 493 19.71 9.87 17.88
N ARG A 494 19.12 10.77 18.65
CA ARG A 494 19.86 11.76 19.43
C ARG A 494 20.77 11.12 20.50
N LEU A 495 20.35 10.02 21.11
CA LEU A 495 21.17 9.28 22.07
C LEU A 495 22.33 8.59 21.35
N LEU A 496 22.07 8.07 20.14
CA LEU A 496 23.08 7.42 19.32
C LEU A 496 24.15 8.43 18.86
N THR A 497 23.74 9.58 18.32
CA THR A 497 24.65 10.65 17.88
C THR A 497 25.52 11.14 19.04
N ARG A 498 24.94 11.33 20.23
CA ARG A 498 25.70 11.66 21.45
C ARG A 498 26.78 10.62 21.75
N ARG A 499 26.42 9.34 21.70
CA ARG A 499 27.35 8.25 21.96
C ARG A 499 28.48 8.21 20.94
N VAL A 500 28.17 8.36 19.65
CA VAL A 500 29.16 8.38 18.57
C VAL A 500 30.15 9.53 18.75
N ILE A 501 29.67 10.74 19.05
CA ILE A 501 30.53 11.91 19.28
C ILE A 501 31.45 11.66 20.48
N ASP A 502 30.90 11.15 21.59
CA ASP A 502 31.67 10.84 22.80
C ASP A 502 32.81 9.84 22.50
N ASP A 503 32.49 8.73 21.84
CA ASP A 503 33.45 7.68 21.53
C ASP A 503 34.53 8.16 20.53
N VAL A 504 34.14 8.91 19.50
CA VAL A 504 35.08 9.40 18.48
C VAL A 504 36.01 10.48 19.04
N VAL A 505 35.50 11.46 19.79
CA VAL A 505 36.32 12.52 20.38
C VAL A 505 37.28 11.95 21.42
N GLU A 506 36.83 11.00 22.24
CA GLU A 506 37.70 10.29 23.18
C GLU A 506 38.80 9.52 22.45
N GLN A 507 38.46 8.84 21.35
CA GLN A 507 39.44 8.08 20.57
C GLN A 507 40.47 8.98 19.89
N LEU A 508 40.07 10.14 19.36
CA LEU A 508 40.99 11.14 18.83
C LEU A 508 41.97 11.63 19.90
N ALA A 509 41.51 11.86 21.13
CA ALA A 509 42.38 12.25 22.23
C ALA A 509 43.40 11.15 22.58
N LYS A 510 42.98 9.88 22.56
CA LYS A 510 43.88 8.72 22.75
C LYS A 510 44.94 8.65 21.67
N TRP A 511 44.57 8.80 20.40
CA TRP A 511 45.52 8.85 19.30
C TRP A 511 46.47 10.05 19.42
N SER A 512 45.96 11.23 19.76
CA SER A 512 46.80 12.41 20.00
C SER A 512 47.85 12.15 21.08
N ALA A 513 47.45 11.53 22.20
CA ALA A 513 48.36 11.19 23.30
C ALA A 513 49.41 10.14 22.89
N ALA A 514 49.07 9.26 21.94
CA ALA A 514 49.99 8.29 21.33
C ALA A 514 50.87 8.90 20.20
N GLY A 515 50.77 10.21 19.94
CA GLY A 515 51.53 10.89 18.89
C GLY A 515 50.95 10.70 17.48
N ILE A 516 49.72 10.21 17.37
CA ILE A 516 49.00 9.99 16.11
C ILE A 516 48.02 11.16 15.90
N GLY A 517 48.30 12.00 14.90
CA GLY A 517 47.39 13.08 14.49
C GLY A 517 46.52 12.64 13.32
N LEU A 518 45.24 12.36 13.58
CA LEU A 518 44.27 11.98 12.56
C LEU A 518 43.02 12.84 12.65
N ARG A 519 42.44 13.14 11.48
CA ARG A 519 41.06 13.63 11.39
C ARG A 519 40.10 12.45 11.39
N ALA A 520 38.99 12.56 12.12
CA ALA A 520 37.88 11.59 12.06
C ALA A 520 36.64 12.23 11.45
N ALA A 521 36.07 11.56 10.45
CA ALA A 521 34.80 11.91 9.85
C ALA A 521 33.65 11.12 10.51
N VAL A 522 32.54 11.80 10.78
CA VAL A 522 31.38 11.26 11.50
C VAL A 522 30.10 11.62 10.77
N ASN A 523 29.30 10.60 10.46
CA ASN A 523 27.97 10.76 9.86
C ASN A 523 26.96 11.37 10.82
N VAL A 524 26.18 12.35 10.33
CA VAL A 524 25.18 13.08 11.13
C VAL A 524 23.81 13.06 10.47
N SER A 525 22.77 12.81 11.28
CA SER A 525 21.38 12.84 10.79
C SER A 525 20.87 14.26 10.57
N VAL A 526 19.94 14.39 9.62
CA VAL A 526 19.19 15.63 9.35
C VAL A 526 18.52 16.17 10.62
N ARG A 527 18.02 15.26 11.46
CA ARG A 527 17.28 15.59 12.69
C ARG A 527 18.19 16.24 13.73
N ASP A 528 19.44 15.79 13.85
CA ASP A 528 20.41 16.41 14.75
C ASP A 528 20.77 17.82 14.28
N LEU A 529 20.92 18.03 12.97
CA LEU A 529 21.14 19.36 12.39
C LEU A 529 19.95 20.30 12.62
N HIS A 530 18.71 19.80 12.55
CA HIS A 530 17.49 20.58 12.81
C HIS A 530 17.37 21.07 14.25
N THR A 531 17.76 20.24 15.22
CA THR A 531 17.69 20.62 16.65
C THR A 531 18.81 21.56 17.06
N GLY A 532 19.96 21.49 16.38
CA GLY A 532 21.13 22.33 16.64
C GLY A 532 21.88 21.98 17.92
N GLU A 533 21.43 20.98 18.70
CA GLU A 533 22.09 20.54 19.95
C GLU A 533 23.48 19.94 19.68
N ILE A 534 23.73 19.43 18.47
CA ILE A 534 24.99 18.79 18.09
C ILE A 534 26.19 19.73 18.19
N ALA A 535 26.01 21.01 17.84
CA ALA A 535 27.08 22.01 17.92
C ALA A 535 27.52 22.25 19.36
N ASP A 536 26.57 22.30 20.30
CA ASP A 536 26.85 22.50 21.73
C ASP A 536 27.51 21.26 22.34
N GLN A 537 27.05 20.07 21.97
CA GLN A 537 27.64 18.80 22.42
C GLN A 537 29.09 18.66 21.95
N LEU A 538 29.35 18.94 20.67
CA LEU A 538 30.68 18.83 20.10
C LEU A 538 31.65 19.85 20.72
N ALA A 539 31.21 21.09 20.94
CA ALA A 539 32.02 22.11 21.60
C ALA A 539 32.42 21.69 23.03
N ASP A 540 31.48 21.16 23.81
CA ASP A 540 31.74 20.66 25.18
C ASP A 540 32.75 19.50 25.16
N ARG A 541 32.56 18.51 24.27
CA ARG A 541 33.44 17.34 24.19
C ARG A 541 34.85 17.67 23.70
N LEU A 542 34.97 18.46 22.63
CA LEU A 542 36.26 18.90 22.12
C LEU A 542 37.05 19.65 23.21
N THR A 543 36.38 20.54 23.96
CA THR A 543 37.00 21.26 25.08
C THR A 543 37.43 20.32 26.19
N ARG A 544 36.56 19.38 26.59
CA ARG A 544 36.82 18.43 27.68
C ARG A 544 38.02 17.52 27.41
N TYR A 545 38.16 17.04 26.19
CA TYR A 545 39.23 16.11 25.79
C TYR A 545 40.45 16.80 25.17
N GLY A 546 40.41 18.14 25.00
CA GLY A 546 41.51 18.91 24.42
C GLY A 546 41.79 18.61 22.95
N VAL A 547 40.76 18.17 22.21
CA VAL A 547 40.88 17.82 20.78
C VAL A 547 40.67 19.07 19.92
N PRO A 548 41.56 19.39 18.98
CA PRO A 548 41.36 20.49 18.05
C PRO A 548 40.08 20.28 17.22
N PRO A 549 39.20 21.29 17.07
CA PRO A 549 37.98 21.16 16.29
C PRO A 549 38.21 20.72 14.84
N SER A 550 39.34 21.11 14.25
CA SER A 550 39.74 20.73 12.88
C SER A 550 40.04 19.23 12.70
N TRP A 551 40.11 18.46 13.80
CA TRP A 551 40.27 17.00 13.74
C TRP A 551 38.93 16.26 13.68
N ILE A 552 37.80 16.96 13.81
CA ILE A 552 36.48 16.39 13.53
C ILE A 552 35.96 16.94 12.21
N GLN A 553 35.44 16.04 11.39
CA GLN A 553 34.66 16.35 10.21
C GLN A 553 33.27 15.74 10.36
N LEU A 554 32.21 16.49 10.06
CA LEU A 554 30.85 15.97 10.02
C LEU A 554 30.43 15.74 8.58
N GLU A 555 29.92 14.54 8.31
CA GLU A 555 29.40 14.13 7.02
C GLU A 555 27.88 14.28 7.03
N ILE A 556 27.37 14.97 6.02
CA ILE A 556 25.94 15.22 5.84
C ILE A 556 25.55 14.75 4.45
N THR A 557 24.43 14.04 4.33
CA THR A 557 23.93 13.62 3.01
C THR A 557 23.31 14.81 2.28
N GLU A 558 23.23 14.73 0.95
CA GLU A 558 22.59 15.75 0.14
C GLU A 558 21.13 16.03 0.55
N GLY A 559 20.37 14.96 0.84
CA GLY A 559 18.98 15.07 1.28
C GLY A 559 18.81 15.87 2.57
N ALA A 560 19.82 15.85 3.45
CA ALA A 560 19.82 16.61 4.71
C ALA A 560 19.70 18.13 4.49
N LEU A 561 20.23 18.63 3.38
CA LEU A 561 20.24 20.06 3.08
C LEU A 561 18.87 20.59 2.62
N MET A 562 17.97 19.71 2.17
CA MET A 562 16.69 20.09 1.56
C MET A 562 15.52 20.14 2.54
N ALA A 563 15.64 19.54 3.73
CA ALA A 563 14.52 19.32 4.65
C ALA A 563 14.05 20.56 5.44
N ASP A 564 14.93 21.54 5.67
CA ASP A 564 14.64 22.90 6.17
C ASP A 564 15.93 23.76 6.05
N PRO A 565 16.17 24.40 4.89
CA PRO A 565 17.47 25.01 4.60
C PRO A 565 17.90 26.02 5.65
N HIS A 566 16.97 26.81 6.22
CA HIS A 566 17.32 27.89 7.14
C HIS A 566 17.88 27.39 8.47
N ARG A 567 17.28 26.34 9.06
CA ARG A 567 17.74 25.79 10.33
C ARG A 567 19.03 24.99 10.18
N VAL A 568 19.10 24.15 9.14
CA VAL A 568 20.31 23.37 8.83
C VAL A 568 21.49 24.31 8.58
N LEU A 569 21.31 25.35 7.78
CA LEU A 569 22.34 26.36 7.51
C LEU A 569 22.83 27.06 8.79
N ALA A 570 21.92 27.38 9.72
CA ALA A 570 22.30 28.01 10.98
C ALA A 570 23.18 27.08 11.84
N THR A 571 22.85 25.80 11.91
CA THR A 571 23.65 24.79 12.64
C THR A 571 25.01 24.58 11.99
N ILE A 572 25.04 24.41 10.65
CA ILE A 572 26.29 24.27 9.88
C ILE A 572 27.20 25.49 10.08
N ALA A 573 26.66 26.71 10.02
CA ALA A 573 27.44 27.93 10.25
C ALA A 573 27.97 28.04 11.69
N ARG A 574 27.29 27.46 12.69
CA ARG A 574 27.81 27.37 14.06
C ARG A 574 28.96 26.39 14.16
N LEU A 575 28.85 25.22 13.51
CA LEU A 575 29.89 24.19 13.47
C LEU A 575 31.15 24.70 12.76
N ASP A 576 31.00 25.37 11.63
CA ASP A 576 32.10 26.02 10.91
C ASP A 576 32.81 27.07 11.77
N LYS A 577 32.06 27.91 12.50
CA LYS A 577 32.64 28.87 13.46
C LYS A 577 33.38 28.22 14.63
N LEU A 578 33.02 26.99 15.01
CA LEU A 578 33.79 26.21 15.99
C LEU A 578 35.10 25.68 15.40
N GLY A 579 35.25 25.67 14.08
CA GLY A 579 36.39 25.10 13.35
C GLY A 579 36.21 23.64 12.97
N VAL A 580 34.98 23.13 13.00
CA VAL A 580 34.63 21.76 12.60
C VAL A 580 34.39 21.73 11.09
N ALA A 581 35.07 20.81 10.40
CA ALA A 581 34.92 20.67 8.95
C ALA A 581 33.57 20.00 8.60
N ILE A 582 32.96 20.42 7.50
CA ILE A 582 31.72 19.83 6.98
C ILE A 582 32.00 19.22 5.61
N ALA A 583 31.61 17.96 5.45
CA ALA A 583 31.70 17.22 4.20
C ALA A 583 30.31 16.87 3.70
N LEU A 584 30.12 16.96 2.39
CA LEU A 584 28.88 16.52 1.74
C LEU A 584 29.05 15.08 1.25
N ASP A 585 28.18 14.20 1.70
CA ASP A 585 28.17 12.77 1.41
C ASP A 585 27.17 12.42 0.29
N ASP A 586 27.36 11.25 -0.34
CA ASP A 586 26.55 10.69 -1.44
C ASP A 586 26.37 11.62 -2.66
N PHE A 587 27.37 12.45 -2.97
CA PHE A 587 27.21 13.48 -4.00
C PHE A 587 27.04 12.90 -5.41
N GLY A 588 26.00 13.36 -6.12
CA GLY A 588 25.67 12.92 -7.48
C GLY A 588 24.51 11.93 -7.58
N THR A 589 24.04 11.40 -6.44
CA THR A 589 22.86 10.51 -6.39
C THR A 589 21.53 11.29 -6.25
N GLY A 590 21.60 12.61 -5.98
CA GLY A 590 20.47 13.50 -5.76
C GLY A 590 20.44 14.77 -6.64
N TYR A 591 19.47 15.65 -6.37
CA TYR A 591 19.31 16.95 -7.04
C TYR A 591 19.99 18.08 -6.24
N SER A 592 21.31 18.10 -6.20
CA SER A 592 22.08 19.20 -5.60
C SER A 592 21.91 20.46 -6.45
N SER A 593 21.18 21.45 -5.95
CA SER A 593 21.23 22.79 -6.55
C SER A 593 22.60 23.40 -6.24
N MET A 594 23.42 23.63 -7.27
CA MET A 594 24.75 24.27 -7.16
C MET A 594 24.74 25.58 -6.36
N GLN A 595 23.57 26.24 -6.30
CA GLN A 595 23.37 27.43 -5.48
C GLN A 595 23.51 27.16 -3.98
N HIS A 596 23.15 25.97 -3.51
CA HIS A 596 23.29 25.55 -2.11
C HIS A 596 24.74 25.21 -1.76
N LEU A 597 25.43 24.45 -2.63
CA LEU A 597 26.87 24.15 -2.47
C LEU A 597 27.69 25.42 -2.27
N ARG A 598 27.43 26.46 -3.08
CA ARG A 598 28.15 27.73 -2.98
C ARG A 598 27.90 28.51 -1.69
N ARG A 599 26.77 28.29 -1.00
CA ARG A 599 26.38 29.03 0.21
C ARG A 599 26.83 28.35 1.50
N LEU A 600 27.23 27.08 1.41
CA LEU A 600 27.61 26.27 2.56
C LEU A 600 29.13 26.37 2.77
N PRO A 601 29.60 26.45 4.02
CA PRO A 601 31.02 26.34 4.35
C PRO A 601 31.45 24.86 4.30
N LEU A 602 31.39 24.26 3.11
CA LEU A 602 31.86 22.89 2.88
C LEU A 602 33.38 22.89 2.75
N ALA A 603 34.03 21.86 3.28
CA ALA A 603 35.45 21.61 3.10
C ALA A 603 35.72 20.48 2.09
N GLU A 604 34.75 19.59 1.91
CA GLU A 604 34.94 18.31 1.22
C GLU A 604 33.63 17.81 0.61
N VAL A 605 33.74 17.05 -0.48
CA VAL A 605 32.65 16.35 -1.15
C VAL A 605 33.08 14.89 -1.35
N LYS A 606 32.22 13.95 -0.98
CA LYS A 606 32.42 12.52 -1.19
C LYS A 606 31.65 12.06 -2.43
N VAL A 607 32.34 11.40 -3.34
CA VAL A 607 31.75 10.80 -4.55
C VAL A 607 31.26 9.42 -4.19
N ASP A 608 29.97 9.18 -4.41
CA ASP A 608 29.32 7.93 -4.03
C ASP A 608 29.97 6.71 -4.71
N ARG A 609 29.99 5.61 -3.95
CA ARG A 609 30.57 4.34 -4.35
C ARG A 609 29.96 3.78 -5.64
N SER A 610 28.69 4.02 -5.94
CA SER A 610 28.04 3.49 -7.16
C SER A 610 28.75 3.95 -8.43
N PHE A 611 29.11 5.24 -8.52
CA PHE A 611 29.86 5.79 -9.66
C PHE A 611 31.32 5.35 -9.66
N VAL A 612 31.96 5.29 -8.49
CA VAL A 612 33.38 4.91 -8.37
C VAL A 612 33.62 3.45 -8.76
N LEU A 613 32.72 2.53 -8.41
CA LEU A 613 32.83 1.13 -8.85
C LEU A 613 32.64 0.99 -10.37
N GLY A 614 31.70 1.77 -10.94
CA GLY A 614 31.37 1.70 -12.36
C GLY A 614 32.40 2.36 -13.28
N MET A 615 33.13 3.37 -12.81
CA MET A 615 34.03 4.20 -13.65
C MET A 615 35.13 3.44 -14.40
N ALA A 616 35.50 2.23 -13.92
CA ALA A 616 36.49 1.41 -14.60
C ALA A 616 35.95 0.80 -15.89
N VAL A 617 34.64 0.58 -15.99
CA VAL A 617 33.98 -0.17 -17.08
C VAL A 617 32.92 0.64 -17.83
N ASP A 618 32.30 1.63 -17.19
CA ASP A 618 31.28 2.50 -17.76
C ASP A 618 31.84 3.92 -18.02
N ALA A 619 31.62 4.42 -19.25
CA ALA A 619 32.07 5.74 -19.66
C ALA A 619 31.24 6.87 -19.04
N ASP A 620 29.96 6.63 -18.75
CA ASP A 620 29.05 7.61 -18.17
C ASP A 620 29.39 7.83 -16.70
N ASP A 621 29.57 6.75 -15.92
CA ASP A 621 30.04 6.84 -14.53
C ASP A 621 31.41 7.53 -14.44
N ALA A 622 32.33 7.19 -15.36
CA ALA A 622 33.63 7.86 -15.41
C ALA A 622 33.51 9.36 -15.75
N ALA A 623 32.53 9.75 -16.56
CA ALA A 623 32.25 11.16 -16.86
C ALA A 623 31.70 11.89 -15.63
N ILE A 624 30.77 11.28 -14.90
CA ILE A 624 30.21 11.82 -13.65
C ILE A 624 31.33 12.07 -12.64
N VAL A 625 32.15 11.05 -12.35
CA VAL A 625 33.28 11.18 -11.40
C VAL A 625 34.22 12.33 -11.78
N ARG A 626 34.60 12.43 -13.07
CA ARG A 626 35.46 13.54 -13.55
C ARG A 626 34.79 14.90 -13.38
N SER A 627 33.51 15.02 -13.75
CA SER A 627 32.76 16.27 -13.61
C SER A 627 32.62 16.71 -12.15
N VAL A 628 32.43 15.77 -11.22
CA VAL A 628 32.41 16.07 -9.79
C VAL A 628 33.76 16.57 -9.31
N ILE A 629 34.87 15.93 -9.73
CA ILE A 629 36.23 16.36 -9.38
C ILE A 629 36.50 17.79 -9.88
N GLU A 630 36.19 18.07 -11.14
CA GLU A 630 36.37 19.40 -11.73
C GLU A 630 35.51 20.47 -11.03
N LEU A 631 34.25 20.16 -10.73
CA LEU A 631 33.34 21.07 -10.04
C LEU A 631 33.82 21.38 -8.62
N ALA A 632 34.18 20.36 -7.85
CA ALA A 632 34.69 20.53 -6.50
C ALA A 632 35.98 21.37 -6.49
N GLY A 633 36.90 21.10 -7.42
CA GLY A 633 38.11 21.89 -7.61
C GLY A 633 37.81 23.36 -7.92
N ALA A 634 36.83 23.65 -8.78
CA ALA A 634 36.39 25.01 -9.09
C ALA A 634 35.76 25.74 -7.88
N LEU A 635 35.22 25.00 -6.90
CA LEU A 635 34.66 25.51 -5.66
C LEU A 635 35.67 25.54 -4.50
N GLY A 636 36.90 25.04 -4.71
CA GLY A 636 37.93 24.93 -3.67
C GLY A 636 37.64 23.84 -2.63
N LEU A 637 36.83 22.85 -2.98
CA LEU A 637 36.47 21.70 -2.14
C LEU A 637 37.39 20.52 -2.44
N ARG A 638 37.77 19.77 -1.40
CA ARG A 638 38.47 18.49 -1.60
C ARG A 638 37.49 17.40 -2.02
N VAL A 639 37.99 16.41 -2.76
CA VAL A 639 37.19 15.27 -3.21
C VAL A 639 37.68 13.96 -2.61
N VAL A 640 36.75 13.23 -2.00
CA VAL A 640 36.97 11.86 -1.54
C VAL A 640 36.20 10.92 -2.46
N ALA A 641 36.89 9.96 -3.07
CA ALA A 641 36.22 8.88 -3.80
C ALA A 641 36.01 7.68 -2.88
N GLU A 642 34.76 7.24 -2.75
CA GLU A 642 34.39 6.10 -1.92
C GLU A 642 34.33 4.78 -2.70
N GLY A 643 34.49 3.66 -1.98
CA GLY A 643 34.34 2.34 -2.57
C GLY A 643 35.43 1.98 -3.58
N VAL A 644 36.66 2.49 -3.39
CA VAL A 644 37.81 2.06 -4.21
C VAL A 644 38.20 0.63 -3.83
N GLU A 645 37.92 -0.33 -4.72
CA GLU A 645 38.14 -1.76 -4.46
C GLU A 645 39.32 -2.37 -5.21
N ASP A 646 39.79 -1.72 -6.28
CA ASP A 646 40.83 -2.25 -7.14
C ASP A 646 41.84 -1.18 -7.63
N GLU A 647 42.98 -1.65 -8.11
CA GLU A 647 44.09 -0.79 -8.55
C GLU A 647 43.75 0.03 -9.81
N ARG A 648 42.91 -0.50 -10.71
CA ARG A 648 42.54 0.21 -11.94
C ARG A 648 41.69 1.43 -11.61
N THR A 649 40.68 1.28 -10.76
CA THR A 649 39.85 2.37 -10.25
C THR A 649 40.68 3.43 -9.54
N TRP A 650 41.60 3.01 -8.65
CA TRP A 650 42.55 3.91 -8.00
C TRP A 650 43.41 4.73 -8.98
N ARG A 651 43.96 4.10 -10.02
CA ARG A 651 44.77 4.80 -11.05
C ARG A 651 43.94 5.79 -11.87
N LEU A 652 42.68 5.46 -12.17
CA LEU A 652 41.77 6.36 -12.88
C LEU A 652 41.45 7.60 -12.04
N LEU A 653 41.20 7.43 -10.73
CA LEU A 653 40.99 8.53 -9.79
C LEU A 653 42.22 9.44 -9.67
N HIS A 654 43.42 8.86 -9.60
CA HIS A 654 44.66 9.63 -9.65
C HIS A 654 44.79 10.43 -10.95
N ALA A 655 44.52 9.81 -12.10
CA ALA A 655 44.58 10.49 -13.40
C ALA A 655 43.53 11.60 -13.55
N ALA A 656 42.37 11.45 -12.89
CA ALA A 656 41.33 12.47 -12.83
C ALA A 656 41.66 13.61 -11.85
N GLY A 657 42.70 13.49 -11.03
CA GLY A 657 43.09 14.50 -10.05
C GLY A 657 42.28 14.47 -8.75
N CYS A 658 41.73 13.31 -8.36
CA CYS A 658 41.03 13.15 -7.09
C CYS A 658 42.01 13.29 -5.90
N ASP A 659 41.59 13.94 -4.82
CA ASP A 659 42.46 14.24 -3.68
C ASP A 659 42.66 13.03 -2.76
N VAL A 660 41.56 12.37 -2.39
CA VAL A 660 41.51 11.33 -1.36
C VAL A 660 40.72 10.13 -1.87
N ALA A 661 41.15 8.92 -1.49
CA ALA A 661 40.44 7.68 -1.76
C ALA A 661 40.15 6.92 -0.46
N GLN A 662 38.99 6.28 -0.42
CA GLN A 662 38.57 5.38 0.65
C GLN A 662 37.97 4.11 0.04
N GLY A 663 38.37 2.94 0.55
CA GLY A 663 37.82 1.68 0.06
C GLY A 663 38.65 0.45 0.43
N TRP A 664 38.13 -0.72 0.06
CA TRP A 664 38.71 -2.01 0.44
C TRP A 664 40.04 -2.31 -0.25
N PHE A 665 40.37 -1.59 -1.32
CA PHE A 665 41.70 -1.64 -1.93
C PHE A 665 42.81 -1.37 -0.90
N TYR A 666 42.57 -0.45 0.03
CA TYR A 666 43.52 -0.12 1.10
C TYR A 666 43.27 -0.95 2.36
N ALA A 667 42.07 -0.82 2.93
CA ALA A 667 41.67 -1.55 4.12
C ALA A 667 40.15 -1.54 4.31
N ARG A 668 39.64 -2.61 4.94
CA ARG A 668 38.29 -2.65 5.49
C ARG A 668 38.21 -1.82 6.79
N PRO A 669 37.02 -1.35 7.20
CA PRO A 669 36.84 -0.76 8.52
C PRO A 669 37.33 -1.70 9.63
N MET A 670 38.04 -1.17 10.64
CA MET A 670 38.63 -1.97 11.72
C MET A 670 38.56 -1.25 13.08
N PRO A 671 38.62 -1.96 14.22
CA PRO A 671 38.70 -1.35 15.55
C PRO A 671 39.92 -0.42 15.71
N ALA A 672 39.87 0.50 16.68
CA ALA A 672 40.90 1.53 16.86
C ALA A 672 42.30 0.97 17.12
N GLU A 673 42.40 -0.11 17.89
CA GLU A 673 43.65 -0.80 18.21
C GLU A 673 44.25 -1.44 16.95
N GLU A 674 43.41 -2.07 16.13
CA GLU A 674 43.80 -2.69 14.87
C GLU A 674 44.25 -1.62 13.86
N LEU A 675 43.56 -0.48 13.79
CA LEU A 675 43.97 0.64 12.94
C LEU A 675 45.37 1.13 13.30
N SER A 676 45.62 1.31 14.59
CA SER A 676 46.93 1.79 15.08
C SER A 676 48.05 0.82 14.68
N ALA A 677 47.79 -0.49 14.77
CA ALA A 677 48.73 -1.53 14.34
C ALA A 677 48.88 -1.59 12.80
N TRP A 678 47.79 -1.40 12.06
CA TRP A 678 47.78 -1.36 10.60
C TRP A 678 48.60 -0.17 10.09
N MET A 679 48.40 1.04 10.63
CA MET A 679 49.14 2.23 10.20
C MET A 679 50.65 2.11 10.43
N ALA A 680 51.08 1.45 11.52
CA ALA A 680 52.50 1.22 11.77
C ALA A 680 53.16 0.32 10.70
N ARG A 681 52.37 -0.56 10.06
CA ARG A 681 52.82 -1.47 9.01
C ARG A 681 52.56 -0.95 7.60
N TYR A 682 51.61 -0.04 7.44
CA TYR A 682 51.20 0.51 6.15
C TYR A 682 52.39 1.18 5.45
N ARG A 683 52.42 1.04 4.13
CA ARG A 683 53.43 1.63 3.25
C ARG A 683 52.70 2.44 2.18
N PRO A 684 52.93 3.76 2.08
CA PRO A 684 52.26 4.61 1.10
C PRO A 684 52.39 4.07 -0.33
N LEU A 685 51.26 3.85 -0.98
CA LEU A 685 51.19 3.52 -2.39
C LEU A 685 51.17 4.83 -3.18
N VAL A 686 52.28 5.12 -3.86
CA VAL A 686 52.41 6.32 -4.71
C VAL A 686 52.26 5.88 -6.17
N PRO A 687 51.40 6.55 -6.97
CA PRO A 687 51.30 6.30 -8.40
C PRO A 687 52.67 6.52 -9.06
N GLY A 688 53.26 5.47 -9.65
CA GLY A 688 54.43 5.63 -10.50
C GLY A 688 54.11 6.45 -11.77
N PRO A 689 55.11 7.05 -12.44
CA PRO A 689 54.86 7.69 -13.73
C PRO A 689 54.22 6.67 -14.68
N VAL A 690 53.06 7.03 -15.23
CA VAL A 690 52.32 6.21 -16.19
C VAL A 690 53.28 5.81 -17.31
N GLN A 691 53.74 4.55 -17.31
CA GLN A 691 54.41 4.00 -18.48
C GLN A 691 53.33 3.81 -19.54
N ASP A 692 53.35 4.69 -20.52
CA ASP A 692 52.55 4.58 -21.73
C ASP A 692 52.97 3.30 -22.47
N THR A 693 52.32 2.17 -22.17
CA THR A 693 52.51 0.89 -22.86
C THR A 693 51.64 0.78 -24.09
N THR A 694 51.07 1.88 -24.58
CA THR A 694 50.50 1.93 -25.92
C THR A 694 51.45 2.62 -26.88
N GLY A 695 52.25 1.81 -27.58
CA GLY A 695 52.91 2.24 -28.80
C GLY A 695 51.88 2.64 -29.85
N ARG A 696 51.41 3.90 -29.82
CA ARG A 696 50.80 4.58 -30.96
C ARG A 696 51.22 6.05 -30.99
N HIS A 697 52.15 6.32 -31.91
CA HIS A 697 52.41 7.59 -32.58
C HIS A 697 51.80 8.86 -31.96
N ARG A 698 52.60 9.58 -31.17
CA ARG A 698 52.40 11.03 -31.00
C ARG A 698 52.81 11.73 -32.30
N SER A 699 51.84 12.25 -33.05
CA SER A 699 52.06 13.39 -33.95
C SER A 699 51.53 14.65 -33.25
N ARG A 700 52.46 15.52 -32.85
CA ARG A 700 52.19 16.89 -32.41
C ARG A 700 51.81 17.72 -33.64
N VAL A 701 50.71 18.48 -33.55
CA VAL A 701 50.53 19.69 -34.36
C VAL A 701 50.18 20.85 -33.40
N PRO A 702 50.88 21.99 -33.45
CA PRO A 702 50.63 23.11 -32.53
C PRO A 702 49.48 24.00 -33.04
N LEU A 703 48.64 24.48 -32.12
CA LEU A 703 47.73 25.60 -32.39
C LEU A 703 48.52 26.90 -32.45
N ALA A 704 48.42 27.59 -33.59
CA ALA A 704 48.71 29.01 -33.72
C ALA A 704 47.40 29.75 -34.02
N VAL A 705 47.21 30.88 -33.35
CA VAL A 705 46.08 31.81 -33.46
C VAL A 705 46.33 32.77 -34.62
N GLU A 706 45.35 32.98 -35.51
CA GLU A 706 45.03 34.31 -36.11
C GLU A 706 43.88 34.26 -37.15
N GLY A 707 43.03 35.29 -37.13
CA GLY A 707 42.49 35.90 -38.36
C GLY A 707 41.05 35.54 -38.79
N ALA A 708 40.19 36.55 -38.83
CA ALA A 708 38.78 36.49 -39.20
C ALA A 708 38.49 36.54 -40.73
N GLN A 709 37.28 36.06 -41.08
CA GLN A 709 36.37 36.50 -42.18
C GLN A 709 36.38 35.70 -43.52
N PRO A 710 35.28 35.71 -44.31
CA PRO A 710 34.02 34.93 -44.19
C PRO A 710 33.80 33.97 -45.41
N PRO A 711 32.74 33.13 -45.46
CA PRO A 711 32.66 32.06 -46.47
C PRO A 711 31.95 32.47 -47.77
N ALA A 712 32.38 31.90 -48.89
CA ALA A 712 31.63 31.78 -50.15
C ALA A 712 32.19 30.59 -50.98
N PRO A 713 31.45 30.03 -51.94
CA PRO A 713 30.55 28.91 -51.70
C PRO A 713 30.96 27.63 -52.46
N VAL A 714 30.27 26.55 -52.10
CA VAL A 714 30.24 25.23 -52.72
C VAL A 714 29.99 25.31 -54.22
N THR A 715 30.75 24.52 -54.99
CA THR A 715 30.27 23.93 -56.25
C THR A 715 30.50 22.43 -56.19
N ASP A 716 29.38 21.70 -56.21
CA ASP A 716 29.25 20.31 -56.62
C ASP A 716 30.00 20.06 -57.94
N ASP A 717 30.63 18.89 -58.10
CA ASP A 717 30.07 17.95 -59.07
C ASP A 717 30.65 16.53 -58.95
N ALA A 718 29.76 15.59 -59.30
CA ALA A 718 29.99 14.26 -59.84
C ALA A 718 30.56 13.14 -58.93
N GLY A 719 29.64 12.27 -58.45
CA GLY A 719 29.91 10.85 -58.18
C GLY A 719 30.11 10.05 -59.48
N PRO A 720 29.67 8.77 -59.59
CA PRO A 720 29.38 7.75 -58.58
C PRO A 720 30.19 6.46 -58.84
N THR A 721 30.22 5.49 -57.92
CA THR A 721 30.16 4.03 -58.22
C THR A 721 30.22 3.21 -56.93
N ALA A 722 29.12 2.51 -56.63
CA ALA A 722 29.11 1.22 -55.93
C ALA A 722 29.41 0.11 -56.97
N PRO A 723 29.41 -1.21 -56.66
CA PRO A 723 29.31 -1.91 -55.37
C PRO A 723 30.42 -3.00 -55.21
N ASP A 724 30.41 -3.72 -54.08
CA ASP A 724 30.52 -5.18 -53.99
C ASP A 724 31.10 -5.62 -52.63
N GLY A 725 30.29 -6.38 -51.87
CA GLY A 725 30.78 -7.26 -50.80
C GLY A 725 31.46 -8.51 -51.41
N PRO A 726 31.68 -9.61 -50.68
CA PRO A 726 31.16 -10.00 -49.35
C PRO A 726 32.30 -10.46 -48.40
N TYR A 727 32.01 -10.90 -47.17
CA TYR A 727 32.63 -12.11 -46.58
C TYR A 727 31.91 -12.52 -45.29
N GLN A 728 31.45 -13.77 -45.28
CA GLN A 728 30.94 -14.51 -44.13
C GLN A 728 32.07 -15.26 -43.41
N ALA A 729 31.89 -15.40 -42.09
CA ALA A 729 32.14 -16.57 -41.22
C ALA A 729 33.54 -17.20 -41.08
N GLU A 730 34.03 -17.27 -39.83
CA GLU A 730 34.36 -18.51 -39.06
C GLU A 730 34.90 -18.12 -37.65
N GLN A 731 34.18 -18.43 -36.56
CA GLN A 731 34.41 -19.52 -35.60
C GLN A 731 35.80 -19.57 -34.93
N ASN A 732 35.88 -19.27 -33.61
CA ASN A 732 36.42 -20.22 -32.60
C ASN A 732 36.30 -19.77 -31.13
N ARG A 733 35.60 -20.62 -30.35
CA ARG A 733 35.79 -21.11 -28.96
C ARG A 733 35.88 -20.15 -27.73
N PRO A 734 35.08 -20.42 -26.67
CA PRO A 734 35.20 -19.80 -25.35
C PRO A 734 36.19 -20.54 -24.43
N TYR A 735 36.87 -19.78 -23.57
CA TYR A 735 37.76 -20.25 -22.50
C TYR A 735 36.97 -20.72 -21.27
N VAL A 736 37.40 -21.85 -20.71
CA VAL A 736 36.95 -22.47 -19.44
C VAL A 736 37.87 -21.99 -18.31
N VAL A 737 37.31 -21.71 -17.14
CA VAL A 737 38.03 -21.43 -15.89
C VAL A 737 37.78 -22.58 -14.91
N GLU A 738 38.84 -23.25 -14.47
CA GLU A 738 38.80 -24.26 -13.40
C GLU A 738 38.95 -23.61 -12.01
N PRO A 739 38.33 -24.16 -10.94
CA PRO A 739 38.53 -23.71 -9.57
C PRO A 739 39.62 -24.51 -8.84
N PHE A 740 40.31 -23.82 -7.92
CA PHE A 740 41.35 -24.33 -7.02
C PHE A 740 40.75 -25.19 -5.89
N GLU A 741 41.36 -26.35 -5.64
CA GLU A 741 41.17 -27.22 -4.46
C GLU A 741 42.10 -26.81 -3.30
N ASP A 742 41.64 -26.98 -2.06
CA ASP A 742 42.52 -27.25 -0.91
C ASP A 742 41.86 -28.29 0.02
N ASP A 743 42.59 -29.37 0.28
CA ASP A 743 42.36 -30.48 1.22
C ASP A 743 42.56 -29.96 2.67
N GLY A 744 42.08 -30.52 3.79
CA GLY A 744 41.34 -31.73 4.11
C GLY A 744 41.35 -31.96 5.64
N SER A 745 40.30 -32.62 6.15
CA SER A 745 40.22 -33.46 7.38
C SER A 745 40.21 -32.84 8.81
N PHE A 746 39.14 -33.07 9.61
CA PHE A 746 38.95 -34.22 10.52
C PHE A 746 37.59 -34.15 11.28
N LEU A 747 36.97 -35.33 11.45
CA LEU A 747 35.62 -35.72 11.98
C LEU A 747 35.44 -35.56 13.53
N PRO A 748 34.32 -35.98 14.21
CA PRO A 748 33.02 -36.57 13.77
C PRO A 748 31.72 -36.00 14.44
N GLU A 749 30.56 -36.42 13.92
CA GLU A 749 29.21 -36.36 14.54
C GLU A 749 29.09 -37.20 15.84
N PRO A 750 28.01 -37.00 16.63
CA PRO A 750 27.12 -38.15 16.83
C PRO A 750 25.60 -37.84 16.92
N ASP A 751 24.85 -38.76 16.31
CA ASP A 751 23.64 -39.47 16.75
C ASP A 751 22.38 -38.76 17.29
N SER A 752 21.31 -39.11 16.58
CA SER A 752 19.88 -39.07 16.87
C SER A 752 19.44 -39.75 18.18
N VAL A 753 18.58 -39.09 18.97
CA VAL A 753 17.57 -39.71 19.86
C VAL A 753 16.35 -38.75 20.03
N GLU A 754 15.16 -39.18 19.60
CA GLU A 754 13.85 -38.71 20.12
C GLU A 754 13.39 -39.65 21.28
N PRO A 755 12.24 -39.43 21.94
CA PRO A 755 11.81 -38.29 22.77
C PRO A 755 11.42 -38.77 24.20
N SER A 756 11.23 -37.87 25.18
CA SER A 756 10.55 -38.22 26.44
C SER A 756 9.57 -37.14 26.91
N GLU A 757 8.33 -37.56 27.10
CA GLU A 757 7.23 -36.83 27.74
C GLU A 757 7.43 -36.57 29.24
N ALA A 758 6.55 -35.69 29.75
CA ALA A 758 6.05 -35.55 31.12
C ALA A 758 6.60 -34.37 31.97
N GLY A 759 5.69 -33.48 32.38
CA GLY A 759 5.92 -32.51 33.46
C GLY A 759 4.95 -31.32 33.44
N ALA A 760 3.84 -31.45 34.15
CA ALA A 760 2.72 -30.51 34.27
C ALA A 760 3.07 -29.21 35.08
N PRO A 761 2.14 -28.24 35.19
CA PRO A 761 2.41 -26.84 35.51
C PRO A 761 2.40 -26.55 37.02
N VAL A 762 3.12 -25.50 37.44
CA VAL A 762 3.07 -24.98 38.81
C VAL A 762 2.27 -23.67 38.82
N GLU A 763 1.11 -23.73 39.46
CA GLU A 763 0.41 -22.58 40.04
C GLU A 763 1.24 -21.97 41.18
N LEU A 764 1.30 -20.65 41.25
CA LEU A 764 1.46 -19.94 42.52
C LEU A 764 0.46 -18.78 42.58
N SER A 765 -0.62 -19.08 43.29
CA SER A 765 -1.47 -18.10 43.99
C SER A 765 -0.63 -17.28 44.96
N GLY A 766 -1.04 -16.03 45.25
CA GLY A 766 -0.75 -15.49 46.58
C GLY A 766 -0.65 -13.97 46.72
N ALA A 767 -1.81 -13.33 46.74
CA ALA A 767 -2.23 -12.41 47.79
C ALA A 767 -1.56 -11.03 47.99
N GLY A 768 -2.42 -10.01 47.91
CA GLY A 768 -2.54 -8.94 48.90
C GLY A 768 -1.77 -7.65 48.58
N GLY A 769 -2.35 -6.46 48.57
CA GLY A 769 -3.71 -6.05 48.91
C GLY A 769 -3.78 -4.52 48.97
N VAL A 770 -5.01 -4.02 48.78
CA VAL A 770 -5.63 -2.84 49.43
C VAL A 770 -5.00 -1.45 49.23
N GLY A 771 -5.79 -0.52 48.70
CA GLY A 771 -5.55 0.92 48.83
C GLY A 771 -6.49 1.78 47.98
N ASP A 772 -7.61 2.18 48.58
CA ASP A 772 -8.71 2.99 48.05
C ASP A 772 -8.39 4.40 47.51
N ALA A 773 -9.40 4.93 46.82
CA ALA A 773 -9.91 6.32 46.83
C ALA A 773 -9.51 7.29 45.69
N ALA A 774 -10.47 7.42 44.77
CA ALA A 774 -11.26 8.64 44.49
C ALA A 774 -10.56 9.98 44.18
N SER A 775 -11.00 10.59 43.06
CA SER A 775 -11.41 12.01 42.88
C SER A 775 -11.02 12.48 41.46
N SER A 776 -12.01 12.63 40.57
CA SER A 776 -12.53 13.92 40.03
C SER A 776 -11.52 14.66 39.12
N ALA A 777 -11.83 14.74 37.83
CA ALA A 777 -12.54 15.84 37.15
C ALA A 777 -11.57 16.94 36.68
N ASP A 778 -11.45 17.14 35.36
CA ASP A 778 -11.96 18.35 34.71
C ASP A 778 -11.81 18.30 33.16
N LYS A 779 -12.91 18.68 32.50
CA LYS A 779 -13.12 19.17 31.12
C LYS A 779 -12.98 18.25 29.91
#